data_AF-A0A936JLP7-F1
#
_entry.id   AF-A0A936JLP7-F1
#
_cell.length_a   1.000
_cell.length_b   1.000
_cell.length_c   1.000
_cell.angle_alpha   90.00
_cell.angle_beta   90.00
_cell.angle_gamma   90.00
#
_symmetry.space_group_name_H-M   'P 1'
#
loop_
_entity.id
_entity.type
_entity.pdbx_description
1 polymer ?
#
loop_
_entity_poly.entity_id
_entity_poly.type
_entity_poly.pdbx_seq_one_letter_code
_entity_poly.pdbx_strand_id
1 'polypeptide(L)'
;MFDMHFRRLLAASLLLCSSCAGSDSRTAAPLSTSHKSLGEEIAKDEPLRFSITSGIIGNHFYREGPVAAHCVTKSGTSPRLVVAFPAGNAAVGVWFSTQEKPIEFQFVPDTRLEPVIQERGMRGVSARLRANVGRFRLDRALLTNVRIVRDFTVGEEAEAIPPALLDTLAHETVRGQPLVLRRKTLDGRHIELHLSPDNDTVLTFEEDDPVFISESGVVEFHATALTDYEPLTPLPTARVLRPGVGGSERLRNVLTFLSYEEKLLAGSWRFLTYFGRDTLISVLLLLPVLEPPAIEAGLGSVLERLAPDGNVAHEEDLGEFAAIKHLREGPPMPADLSQPIFDYKMIDDDLLLAPVAAAYLLDSPEGRARAEAFLSRTTSSGWTYRHALRQNLAFVVARATPYALKPVPEHLLSIWAHTTMGQWRDSLLGLDGARLPFDVNTALVPAALDAASRLFASDLMGPDPAAAKATDTLVPPWLETERHFRMTVPEDIAKERIRAYAMSERLDPAPALASIDGPVRYHALALYAPGAPLPVMHSDTSFSLLYTHPSPEVLELAAQTMIRPFPAGLLTNVGLVIANPALAEDPSITAAFTRFDYHGTVVWSFQQAMLAAGLSRQLARSDLPARTRALLEQSDRAVWQAIRMTEAHQEWELWTWEPRDGQAEFLLLGQKKGHEAESNAAQLWSTLFLGISSASRSSDMR
;
A
#
# COMPACT_ATOMS: atom_id res chain seq x y z
N MET A 1 17.59 -50.81 -41.99
CA MET A 1 18.56 -50.00 -42.74
C MET A 1 19.44 -49.32 -41.70
N PHE A 2 20.60 -49.94 -41.45
CA PHE A 2 21.78 -49.58 -40.63
C PHE A 2 21.58 -48.68 -39.37
N ASP A 3 21.69 -49.13 -38.11
CA ASP A 3 22.80 -49.85 -37.42
C ASP A 3 24.07 -48.96 -37.30
N MET A 4 24.85 -48.83 -36.23
CA MET A 4 24.93 -49.38 -34.87
C MET A 4 26.04 -48.60 -34.13
N HIS A 5 25.96 -48.55 -32.80
CA HIS A 5 27.04 -48.70 -31.78
C HIS A 5 28.46 -48.11 -31.95
N PHE A 6 28.96 -47.50 -30.86
CA PHE A 6 30.07 -47.96 -29.97
C PHE A 6 30.46 -46.74 -29.09
N ARG A 7 30.33 -46.66 -27.75
CA ARG A 7 30.67 -47.51 -26.59
C ARG A 7 32.18 -47.67 -26.38
N ARG A 8 32.66 -47.24 -25.19
CA ARG A 8 33.54 -47.96 -24.21
C ARG A 8 34.70 -47.11 -23.66
N LEU A 9 34.75 -46.91 -22.33
CA LEU A 9 35.51 -47.64 -21.28
C LEU A 9 36.68 -46.73 -20.82
N LEU A 10 37.24 -46.72 -19.60
CA LEU A 10 37.45 -47.67 -18.49
C LEU A 10 37.61 -46.80 -17.20
N ALA A 11 37.01 -47.17 -16.05
CA ALA A 11 37.65 -47.91 -14.93
C ALA A 11 38.74 -47.12 -14.16
N ALA A 12 39.00 -47.27 -12.86
CA ALA A 12 38.35 -47.80 -11.68
C ALA A 12 39.35 -47.57 -10.51
N SER A 13 38.85 -47.48 -9.28
CA SER A 13 39.45 -48.11 -8.08
C SER A 13 40.61 -47.46 -7.27
N LEU A 14 40.28 -47.27 -5.98
CA LEU A 14 40.98 -47.72 -4.75
C LEU A 14 42.14 -46.91 -4.09
N LEU A 15 41.78 -46.34 -2.91
CA LEU A 15 42.26 -46.65 -1.54
C LEU A 15 43.72 -46.39 -1.06
N LEU A 16 43.76 -45.77 0.14
CA LEU A 16 44.63 -45.95 1.34
C LEU A 16 45.97 -45.20 1.51
N CYS A 17 45.99 -44.42 2.63
CA CYS A 17 47.03 -44.29 3.68
C CYS A 17 48.41 -43.70 3.29
N SER A 18 49.16 -42.95 4.11
CA SER A 18 49.09 -42.47 5.50
C SER A 18 50.30 -41.53 5.72
N SER A 19 50.18 -40.56 6.62
CA SER A 19 51.20 -40.14 7.63
C SER A 19 50.94 -38.69 8.08
N CYS A 20 51.19 -38.23 9.30
CA CYS A 20 51.24 -38.81 10.65
C CYS A 20 51.25 -37.61 11.63
N ALA A 21 50.55 -37.77 12.76
CA ALA A 21 50.78 -37.19 14.09
C ALA A 21 50.78 -35.66 14.33
N GLY A 22 50.02 -35.24 15.36
CA GLY A 22 50.24 -33.98 16.06
C GLY A 22 48.98 -33.42 16.74
N SER A 23 48.65 -33.93 17.92
CA SER A 23 47.66 -33.40 18.86
C SER A 23 47.89 -31.93 19.21
N ASP A 24 46.83 -31.13 19.27
CA ASP A 24 46.54 -30.30 20.45
C ASP A 24 45.13 -29.71 20.39
N SER A 25 44.33 -30.10 21.37
CA SER A 25 43.01 -29.57 21.68
C SER A 25 43.15 -28.23 22.40
N ARG A 26 42.68 -27.13 21.80
CA ARG A 26 42.23 -25.95 22.54
C ARG A 26 40.95 -25.38 21.93
N THR A 27 39.92 -25.42 22.75
CA THR A 27 38.61 -24.79 22.62
C THR A 27 38.74 -23.29 22.31
N ALA A 28 38.14 -22.86 21.19
CA ALA A 28 37.96 -21.46 20.86
C ALA A 28 36.62 -20.97 21.45
N ALA A 29 36.70 -20.00 22.36
CA ALA A 29 35.56 -19.24 22.86
C ALA A 29 35.04 -18.29 21.77
N PRO A 30 33.72 -18.00 21.71
CA PRO A 30 33.19 -17.02 20.77
C PRO A 30 33.57 -15.60 21.22
N LEU A 31 34.18 -14.86 20.29
CA LEU A 31 34.54 -13.45 20.42
C LEU A 31 33.26 -12.60 20.42
N SER A 32 32.90 -12.09 21.60
CA SER A 32 32.00 -10.97 21.79
C SER A 32 32.70 -9.68 21.36
N THR A 33 32.31 -9.10 20.22
CA THR A 33 32.67 -7.72 19.86
C THR A 33 31.64 -6.77 20.45
N SER A 34 32.04 -6.14 21.55
CA SER A 34 31.32 -5.06 22.23
C SER A 34 31.27 -3.81 21.34
N HIS A 35 30.09 -3.49 20.80
CA HIS A 35 29.79 -2.12 20.39
C HIS A 35 29.61 -1.27 21.66
N LYS A 36 30.59 -0.41 21.96
CA LYS A 36 30.39 0.68 22.92
C LYS A 36 29.47 1.72 22.28
N SER A 37 28.19 1.70 22.64
CA SER A 37 27.32 2.86 22.38
C SER A 37 27.75 4.01 23.27
N LEU A 38 27.88 5.20 22.68
CA LEU A 38 27.80 6.44 23.42
C LEU A 38 26.35 6.54 23.90
N GLY A 39 26.17 6.46 25.22
CA GLY A 39 24.87 6.57 25.86
C GLY A 39 24.31 7.98 25.73
N GLU A 40 23.39 8.17 24.81
CA GLU A 40 22.25 9.03 25.06
C GLU A 40 21.27 8.24 25.93
N GLU A 41 20.89 8.80 27.08
CA GLU A 41 19.71 8.34 27.81
C GLU A 41 18.52 8.48 26.87
N ILE A 42 18.14 7.37 26.22
CA ILE A 42 16.87 7.27 25.50
C ILE A 42 15.80 7.41 26.58
N ALA A 43 15.20 8.61 26.65
CA ALA A 43 13.96 8.81 27.38
C ALA A 43 13.03 7.66 26.98
N LYS A 44 12.51 6.88 27.95
CA LYS A 44 11.53 5.84 27.65
C LYS A 44 10.36 6.50 26.92
N ASP A 45 10.26 6.26 25.62
CA ASP A 45 9.13 6.74 24.83
C ASP A 45 7.84 6.21 25.46
N GLU A 46 6.86 7.08 25.63
CA GLU A 46 5.55 6.67 26.12
C GLU A 46 4.91 5.65 25.15
N PRO A 47 4.18 4.64 25.66
CA PRO A 47 3.50 3.66 24.82
C PRO A 47 2.52 4.35 23.86
N LEU A 48 2.61 4.07 22.55
CA LEU A 48 1.64 4.56 21.59
C LEU A 48 0.34 3.75 21.73
N ARG A 49 -0.73 4.42 22.15
CA ARG A 49 -2.07 3.84 22.32
C ARG A 49 -3.14 4.78 21.80
N PHE A 50 -3.98 4.29 20.91
CA PHE A 50 -5.13 5.05 20.42
C PHE A 50 -6.22 4.09 19.90
N SER A 51 -7.41 4.62 19.63
CA SER A 51 -8.51 3.82 19.12
C SER A 51 -9.31 4.60 18.08
N ILE A 52 -9.94 3.86 17.18
CA ILE A 52 -10.75 4.38 16.07
C ILE A 52 -12.04 3.57 16.02
N THR A 53 -13.19 4.24 16.02
CA THR A 53 -14.50 3.59 15.84
C THR A 53 -15.01 3.87 14.44
N SER A 54 -15.35 2.82 13.69
CA SER A 54 -15.89 2.89 12.34
C SER A 54 -17.20 2.10 12.29
N GLY A 55 -18.33 2.78 12.44
CA GLY A 55 -19.64 2.12 12.55
C GLY A 55 -19.68 1.16 13.74
N ILE A 56 -19.92 -0.13 13.48
CA ILE A 56 -19.99 -1.19 14.50
C ILE A 56 -18.62 -1.83 14.84
N ILE A 57 -17.52 -1.26 14.31
CA ILE A 57 -16.17 -1.80 14.44
C ILE A 57 -15.34 -0.91 15.36
N GLY A 58 -14.78 -1.50 16.42
CA GLY A 58 -13.79 -0.89 17.30
C GLY A 58 -12.37 -1.31 16.89
N ASN A 59 -11.49 -0.35 16.64
CA ASN A 59 -10.10 -0.56 16.25
C ASN A 59 -9.18 -0.01 17.35
N HIS A 60 -8.36 -0.86 17.96
CA HIS A 60 -7.52 -0.52 19.11
C HIS A 60 -6.07 -0.82 18.80
N PHE A 61 -5.21 0.19 18.94
CA PHE A 61 -3.80 0.13 18.54
C PHE A 61 -2.90 0.20 19.76
N TYR A 62 -1.85 -0.63 19.75
CA TYR A 62 -0.80 -0.64 20.76
C TYR A 62 0.57 -0.72 20.10
N ARG A 63 1.53 0.08 20.56
CA ARG A 63 2.94 -0.11 20.22
C ARG A 63 3.89 0.42 21.30
N GLU A 64 4.77 -0.44 21.77
CA GLU A 64 5.86 -0.09 22.70
C GLU A 64 6.95 -1.17 22.64
N GLY A 65 8.20 -0.76 22.39
CA GLY A 65 9.33 -1.68 22.31
C GLY A 65 9.04 -2.88 21.37
N PRO A 66 9.18 -4.13 21.83
CA PRO A 66 8.97 -5.32 21.00
C PRO A 66 7.49 -5.73 20.83
N VAL A 67 6.54 -4.95 21.34
CA VAL A 67 5.10 -5.27 21.28
C VAL A 67 4.39 -4.26 20.39
N ALA A 68 3.76 -4.75 19.32
CA ALA A 68 2.90 -3.97 18.45
C ALA A 68 1.69 -4.80 18.03
N ALA A 69 0.48 -4.27 18.18
CA ALA A 69 -0.74 -4.97 17.79
C ALA A 69 -1.86 -4.00 17.37
N HIS A 70 -2.71 -4.48 16.47
CA HIS A 70 -4.02 -3.92 16.20
C HIS A 70 -5.09 -4.94 16.58
N CYS A 71 -5.90 -4.63 17.58
CA CYS A 71 -7.07 -5.40 17.99
C CYS A 71 -8.36 -4.79 17.40
N VAL A 72 -9.20 -5.63 16.79
CA VAL A 72 -10.46 -5.25 16.14
C VAL A 72 -11.61 -6.01 16.76
N THR A 73 -12.62 -5.30 17.25
CA THR A 73 -13.90 -5.88 17.68
C THR A 73 -14.99 -5.49 16.71
N LYS A 74 -15.84 -6.43 16.32
CA LYS A 74 -17.03 -6.16 15.50
C LYS A 74 -18.27 -6.50 16.31
N SER A 75 -19.15 -5.52 16.49
CA SER A 75 -20.50 -5.68 17.05
C SER A 75 -21.48 -6.18 15.98
N GLY A 76 -22.75 -6.39 16.32
CA GLY A 76 -23.81 -6.80 15.39
C GLY A 76 -24.25 -8.26 15.57
N THR A 77 -24.84 -8.84 14.53
CA THR A 77 -25.35 -10.24 14.57
C THR A 77 -24.26 -11.28 14.35
N SER A 78 -23.09 -10.88 13.85
CA SER A 78 -21.95 -11.76 13.58
C SER A 78 -20.69 -11.19 14.24
N PRO A 79 -20.64 -11.22 15.59
CA PRO A 79 -19.55 -10.61 16.34
C PRO A 79 -18.24 -11.39 16.15
N ARG A 80 -17.13 -10.65 16.10
CA ARG A 80 -15.78 -11.21 15.91
C ARG A 80 -14.70 -10.38 16.59
N LEU A 81 -13.60 -11.03 16.91
CA LEU A 81 -12.36 -10.44 17.39
C LEU A 81 -11.24 -10.76 16.41
N VAL A 82 -10.43 -9.76 16.05
CA VAL A 82 -9.14 -9.97 15.38
C VAL A 82 -8.04 -9.32 16.19
N VAL A 83 -6.91 -10.00 16.39
CA VAL A 83 -5.67 -9.40 16.90
C VAL A 83 -4.58 -9.62 15.87
N ALA A 84 -4.09 -8.54 15.28
CA ALA A 84 -3.12 -8.56 14.19
C ALA A 84 -1.79 -7.94 14.64
N PHE A 85 -0.68 -8.57 14.24
CA PHE A 85 0.67 -8.19 14.63
C PHE A 85 1.49 -7.82 13.37
N PRO A 86 2.22 -6.69 13.38
CA PRO A 86 3.22 -6.41 12.35
C PRO A 86 4.30 -7.50 12.26
N ALA A 87 4.68 -8.06 13.41
CA ALA A 87 5.64 -9.15 13.51
C ALA A 87 5.14 -10.38 12.74
N GLY A 88 5.90 -10.80 11.73
CA GLY A 88 5.55 -11.94 10.87
C GLY A 88 4.27 -11.80 10.05
N ASN A 89 3.66 -10.60 10.06
CA ASN A 89 2.31 -10.41 9.54
C ASN A 89 1.29 -11.38 10.17
N ALA A 90 1.49 -11.74 11.44
CA ALA A 90 0.69 -12.72 12.16
C ALA A 90 -0.67 -12.18 12.61
N ALA A 91 -1.65 -13.06 12.77
CA ALA A 91 -2.97 -12.70 13.26
C ALA A 91 -3.69 -13.85 13.97
N VAL A 92 -4.56 -13.46 14.90
CA VAL A 92 -5.60 -14.31 15.49
C VAL A 92 -6.96 -13.76 15.05
N GLY A 93 -7.82 -14.61 14.51
CA GLY A 93 -9.23 -14.30 14.25
C GLY A 93 -10.14 -15.22 15.06
N VAL A 94 -11.18 -14.67 15.68
CA VAL A 94 -12.18 -15.40 16.46
C VAL A 94 -13.56 -14.98 16.01
N TRP A 95 -14.39 -15.96 15.63
CA TRP A 95 -15.76 -15.76 15.21
C TRP A 95 -16.69 -16.43 16.23
N PHE A 96 -17.66 -15.66 16.71
CA PHE A 96 -18.66 -16.13 17.64
C PHE A 96 -19.95 -16.48 16.90
N SER A 97 -20.77 -17.30 17.53
CA SER A 97 -22.09 -17.69 17.02
C SER A 97 -22.92 -16.50 16.54
N THR A 98 -23.67 -16.71 15.45
CA THR A 98 -24.65 -15.73 14.98
C THR A 98 -25.69 -15.46 16.05
N GLN A 99 -25.95 -14.18 16.30
CA GLN A 99 -26.91 -13.71 17.29
C GLN A 99 -28.25 -13.42 16.62
N GLU A 100 -29.35 -13.75 17.30
CA GLU A 100 -30.72 -13.47 16.80
C GLU A 100 -30.99 -11.97 16.64
N LYS A 101 -30.33 -11.14 17.47
CA LYS A 101 -30.40 -9.68 17.45
C LYS A 101 -28.98 -9.11 17.48
N PRO A 102 -28.76 -7.92 16.91
CA PRO A 102 -27.47 -7.24 17.04
C PRO A 102 -27.04 -7.08 18.50
N ILE A 103 -25.82 -7.47 18.82
CA ILE A 103 -25.21 -7.28 20.14
C ILE A 103 -24.10 -6.23 20.08
N GLU A 104 -23.77 -5.66 21.23
CA GLU A 104 -22.58 -4.83 21.44
C GLU A 104 -21.44 -5.74 21.91
N PHE A 105 -20.34 -5.74 21.16
CA PHE A 105 -19.12 -6.47 21.47
C PHE A 105 -17.91 -5.52 21.33
N GLN A 106 -17.28 -5.23 22.45
CA GLN A 106 -16.25 -4.19 22.56
C GLN A 106 -15.34 -4.41 23.77
N PHE A 107 -14.42 -3.49 24.00
CA PHE A 107 -13.60 -3.47 25.19
C PHE A 107 -14.45 -3.08 26.41
N VAL A 108 -14.14 -3.63 27.58
CA VAL A 108 -14.73 -3.15 28.84
C VAL A 108 -14.42 -1.65 28.97
N PRO A 109 -15.41 -0.79 29.32
CA PRO A 109 -15.17 0.64 29.47
C PRO A 109 -13.97 0.94 30.37
N ASP A 110 -13.23 2.00 30.03
CA ASP A 110 -12.03 2.46 30.75
C ASP A 110 -10.84 1.48 30.76
N THR A 111 -10.94 0.34 30.07
CA THR A 111 -9.82 -0.58 29.86
C THR A 111 -9.07 -0.28 28.57
N ARG A 112 -7.84 -0.77 28.45
CA ARG A 112 -6.94 -0.52 27.31
C ARG A 112 -6.22 -1.81 26.93
N LEU A 113 -5.58 -1.81 25.77
CA LEU A 113 -4.62 -2.85 25.41
C LEU A 113 -3.40 -2.79 26.34
N GLU A 114 -3.05 -3.93 26.91
CA GLU A 114 -1.89 -4.11 27.79
C GLU A 114 -0.84 -4.99 27.10
N PRO A 115 0.46 -4.65 27.20
CA PRO A 115 1.51 -5.48 26.62
C PRO A 115 1.69 -6.75 27.42
N VAL A 116 1.98 -7.86 26.73
CA VAL A 116 2.33 -9.12 27.36
C VAL A 116 3.63 -9.64 26.75
N ILE A 117 4.60 -9.93 27.61
CA ILE A 117 5.87 -10.56 27.24
C ILE A 117 6.05 -11.77 28.15
N GLN A 118 6.22 -12.93 27.55
CA GLN A 118 6.39 -14.21 28.25
C GLN A 118 7.74 -14.85 27.88
N GLU A 119 8.01 -16.02 28.48
CA GLU A 119 9.17 -16.83 28.16
C GLU A 119 9.21 -17.22 26.67
N ARG A 120 10.38 -17.68 26.20
CA ARG A 120 10.59 -18.17 24.82
C ARG A 120 10.28 -17.14 23.71
N GLY A 121 10.22 -15.86 24.05
CA GLY A 121 10.03 -14.78 23.07
C GLY A 121 8.57 -14.53 22.68
N MET A 122 7.60 -15.15 23.36
CA MET A 122 6.17 -14.90 23.14
C MET A 122 5.81 -13.47 23.57
N ARG A 123 5.28 -12.69 22.63
CA ARG A 123 4.96 -11.27 22.79
C ARG A 123 3.58 -10.99 22.22
N GLY A 124 2.85 -10.06 22.82
CA GLY A 124 1.58 -9.63 22.27
C GLY A 124 0.80 -8.74 23.23
N VAL A 125 -0.52 -8.83 23.19
CA VAL A 125 -1.39 -7.94 23.95
C VAL A 125 -2.52 -8.67 24.66
N SER A 126 -2.96 -8.11 25.78
CA SER A 126 -4.17 -8.50 26.50
C SER A 126 -5.23 -7.40 26.42
N ALA A 127 -6.49 -7.81 26.33
CA ALA A 127 -7.66 -6.94 26.36
C ALA A 127 -8.74 -7.53 27.26
N ARG A 128 -9.45 -6.65 27.98
CA ARG A 128 -10.72 -6.99 28.65
C ARG A 128 -11.87 -6.71 27.69
N LEU A 129 -12.63 -7.73 27.37
CA LEU A 129 -13.71 -7.69 26.39
C LEU A 129 -15.06 -7.93 27.05
N ARG A 130 -16.10 -7.30 26.50
CA ARG A 130 -17.47 -7.36 26.97
C ARG A 130 -18.43 -7.60 25.81
N ALA A 131 -19.37 -8.51 26.01
CA ALA A 131 -20.52 -8.72 25.13
C ALA A 131 -21.82 -8.57 25.94
N ASN A 132 -22.78 -7.78 25.46
CA ASN A 132 -24.08 -7.56 26.14
C ASN A 132 -25.08 -8.72 25.91
N VAL A 133 -24.60 -9.95 26.07
CA VAL A 133 -25.36 -11.20 25.97
C VAL A 133 -24.94 -12.14 27.11
N GLY A 134 -25.90 -12.89 27.67
CA GLY A 134 -25.63 -13.85 28.74
C GLY A 134 -25.01 -15.17 28.27
N ARG A 135 -24.90 -15.37 26.96
CA ARG A 135 -24.39 -16.60 26.36
C ARG A 135 -23.66 -16.28 25.06
N PHE A 136 -22.38 -16.62 25.01
CA PHE A 136 -21.49 -16.24 23.92
C PHE A 136 -20.61 -17.43 23.52
N ARG A 137 -21.01 -18.14 22.47
CA ARG A 137 -20.29 -19.32 21.95
C ARG A 137 -19.25 -18.90 20.91
N LEU A 138 -18.05 -19.44 21.03
CA LEU A 138 -16.96 -19.33 20.06
C LEU A 138 -17.14 -20.47 19.04
N ASP A 139 -17.42 -20.12 17.78
CA ASP A 139 -17.69 -21.09 16.70
C ASP A 139 -16.42 -21.42 15.91
N ARG A 140 -15.46 -20.49 15.85
CA ARG A 140 -14.22 -20.67 15.11
C ARG A 140 -13.10 -19.78 15.62
N ALA A 141 -11.88 -20.30 15.57
CA ALA A 141 -10.65 -19.52 15.74
C ALA A 141 -9.60 -19.91 14.69
N LEU A 142 -8.91 -18.91 14.15
CA LEU A 142 -7.77 -19.05 13.24
C LEU A 142 -6.56 -18.34 13.83
N LEU A 143 -5.45 -19.06 13.98
CA LEU A 143 -4.17 -18.56 14.52
C LEU A 143 -3.12 -18.70 13.41
N THR A 144 -2.88 -17.63 12.65
CA THR A 144 -2.20 -17.70 11.34
C THR A 144 -1.68 -16.31 10.92
N ASN A 145 -1.78 -15.96 9.63
CA ASN A 145 -1.37 -14.70 9.02
C ASN A 145 -2.57 -13.76 8.75
N VAL A 146 -2.31 -12.44 8.72
CA VAL A 146 -3.30 -11.38 8.45
C VAL A 146 -4.08 -11.60 7.14
N ARG A 147 -3.40 -11.92 6.03
CA ARG A 147 -4.05 -12.15 4.72
C ARG A 147 -5.07 -13.29 4.81
N ILE A 148 -4.72 -14.37 5.49
CA ILE A 148 -5.58 -15.55 5.67
C ILE A 148 -6.82 -15.21 6.52
N VAL A 149 -6.63 -14.51 7.64
CA VAL A 149 -7.75 -14.06 8.50
C VAL A 149 -8.66 -13.08 7.77
N ARG A 150 -8.08 -12.17 6.96
CA ARG A 150 -8.82 -11.21 6.14
C ARG A 150 -9.66 -11.92 5.09
N ASP A 151 -9.06 -12.80 4.29
CA ASP A 151 -9.74 -13.49 3.20
C ASP A 151 -10.87 -14.39 3.74
N PHE A 152 -10.66 -15.03 4.90
CA PHE A 152 -11.70 -15.77 5.61
C PHE A 152 -12.87 -14.86 6.06
N THR A 153 -12.62 -13.60 6.41
CA THR A 153 -13.65 -12.66 6.91
C THR A 153 -14.57 -12.15 5.80
N VAL A 154 -14.05 -11.90 4.59
CA VAL A 154 -14.81 -11.22 3.52
C VAL A 154 -15.79 -12.17 2.83
N GLY A 155 -15.59 -13.50 2.94
CA GLY A 155 -16.41 -14.49 2.23
C GLY A 155 -16.26 -14.44 0.71
N GLU A 156 -15.34 -13.59 0.21
CA GLU A 156 -14.91 -13.59 -1.17
C GLU A 156 -14.14 -14.88 -1.46
N GLU A 157 -14.33 -15.38 -2.68
CA GLU A 157 -13.56 -16.46 -3.26
C GLU A 157 -12.08 -16.11 -3.12
N ALA A 158 -11.47 -16.63 -2.06
CA ALA A 158 -10.07 -16.50 -1.78
C ALA A 158 -9.26 -16.86 -3.04
N GLU A 159 -7.99 -16.47 -3.05
CA GLU A 159 -7.01 -17.45 -3.52
C GLU A 159 -7.19 -18.69 -2.64
N ALA A 160 -8.18 -19.53 -2.98
CA ALA A 160 -8.79 -20.51 -2.10
C ALA A 160 -7.69 -21.18 -1.30
N ILE A 161 -7.68 -20.97 0.04
CA ILE A 161 -6.85 -21.78 0.92
C ILE A 161 -7.20 -23.19 0.49
N PRO A 162 -6.26 -23.93 -0.13
CA PRO A 162 -6.57 -25.22 -0.70
C PRO A 162 -7.27 -26.04 0.38
N PRO A 163 -8.38 -26.74 0.09
CA PRO A 163 -9.08 -27.50 1.13
C PRO A 163 -8.14 -28.44 1.90
N ALA A 164 -7.09 -28.95 1.22
CA ALA A 164 -6.01 -29.74 1.81
C ALA A 164 -5.14 -28.99 2.86
N LEU A 165 -5.11 -27.66 2.83
CA LEU A 165 -4.42 -26.81 3.80
C LEU A 165 -5.35 -26.31 4.92
N LEU A 166 -6.68 -26.47 4.81
CA LEU A 166 -7.56 -26.08 5.92
C LEU A 166 -7.31 -26.93 7.18
N ASP A 167 -7.10 -28.23 7.01
CA ASP A 167 -6.77 -29.14 8.11
C ASP A 167 -5.42 -28.79 8.77
N THR A 168 -4.47 -28.22 8.00
CA THR A 168 -3.16 -27.81 8.53
C THR A 168 -3.22 -26.49 9.31
N LEU A 169 -4.33 -25.76 9.23
CA LEU A 169 -4.61 -24.55 10.02
C LEU A 169 -5.28 -24.86 11.37
N ALA A 170 -5.54 -26.14 11.69
CA ALA A 170 -6.10 -26.53 12.98
C ALA A 170 -5.17 -26.15 14.14
N HIS A 171 -5.75 -25.62 15.22
CA HIS A 171 -5.06 -25.30 16.46
C HIS A 171 -5.29 -26.39 17.51
N GLU A 172 -4.38 -26.50 18.47
CA GLU A 172 -4.59 -27.30 19.67
C GLU A 172 -5.40 -26.50 20.70
N THR A 173 -6.39 -27.14 21.31
CA THR A 173 -7.22 -26.56 22.37
C THR A 173 -6.89 -27.21 23.72
N VAL A 174 -6.26 -26.44 24.60
CA VAL A 174 -5.99 -26.84 25.98
C VAL A 174 -7.09 -26.30 26.88
N ARG A 175 -7.95 -27.20 27.37
CA ARG A 175 -9.04 -26.85 28.27
C ARG A 175 -8.50 -26.51 29.66
N GLY A 176 -8.89 -25.34 30.17
CA GLY A 176 -8.48 -24.83 31.45
C GLY A 176 -9.05 -23.43 31.70
N GLN A 177 -8.55 -22.76 32.74
CA GLN A 177 -8.75 -21.33 32.97
C GLN A 177 -7.35 -20.72 33.18
N PRO A 178 -6.75 -20.11 32.15
CA PRO A 178 -7.31 -19.81 30.82
C PRO A 178 -7.60 -21.04 29.95
N LEU A 179 -8.56 -20.91 29.03
CA LEU A 179 -8.60 -21.70 27.81
C LEU A 179 -7.48 -21.23 26.90
N VAL A 180 -6.65 -22.16 26.43
CA VAL A 180 -5.53 -21.82 25.54
C VAL A 180 -5.73 -22.49 24.19
N LEU A 181 -5.83 -21.67 23.15
CA LEU A 181 -5.70 -22.09 21.77
C LEU A 181 -4.26 -21.82 21.34
N ARG A 182 -3.57 -22.82 20.82
CA ARG A 182 -2.17 -22.66 20.38
C ARG A 182 -1.90 -23.39 19.09
N ARG A 183 -1.00 -22.83 18.29
CA ARG A 183 -0.61 -23.44 17.02
C ARG A 183 0.84 -23.16 16.70
N LYS A 184 1.49 -24.18 16.12
CA LYS A 184 2.74 -24.02 15.40
C LYS A 184 2.43 -23.83 13.90
N THR A 185 2.84 -22.71 13.34
CA THR A 185 2.62 -22.35 11.93
C THR A 185 3.52 -23.16 10.99
N LEU A 186 3.21 -23.16 9.69
CA LEU A 186 3.95 -23.92 8.67
C LEU A 186 5.41 -23.46 8.50
N ASP A 187 5.70 -22.19 8.80
CA ASP A 187 7.04 -21.61 8.86
C ASP A 187 7.71 -21.78 10.24
N GLY A 188 7.09 -22.54 11.14
CA GLY A 188 7.71 -23.02 12.39
C GLY A 188 7.58 -22.10 13.60
N ARG A 189 6.77 -21.03 13.51
CA ARG A 189 6.50 -20.06 14.57
C ARG A 189 5.31 -20.46 15.42
N HIS A 190 5.13 -19.82 16.57
CA HIS A 190 4.05 -20.10 17.51
C HIS A 190 3.12 -18.90 17.64
N ILE A 191 1.82 -19.20 17.66
CA ILE A 191 0.76 -18.23 17.94
C ILE A 191 -0.14 -18.84 19.01
N GLU A 192 -0.52 -18.04 19.99
CA GLU A 192 -1.41 -18.45 21.08
C GLU A 192 -2.52 -17.41 21.32
N LEU A 193 -3.69 -17.90 21.73
CA LEU A 193 -4.79 -17.12 22.25
C LEU A 193 -5.23 -17.71 23.59
N HIS A 194 -5.15 -16.92 24.65
CA HIS A 194 -5.59 -17.29 26.00
C HIS A 194 -6.88 -16.54 26.30
N LEU A 195 -7.92 -17.27 26.69
CA LEU A 195 -9.22 -16.73 27.04
C LEU A 195 -9.54 -17.09 28.50
N SER A 196 -9.65 -16.08 29.35
CA SER A 196 -10.01 -16.24 30.76
C SER A 196 -11.34 -15.55 31.04
N PRO A 197 -12.37 -16.25 31.55
CA PRO A 197 -13.58 -15.58 32.00
C PRO A 197 -13.27 -14.59 33.12
N ASP A 198 -14.06 -13.52 33.22
CA ASP A 198 -13.95 -12.48 34.24
C ASP A 198 -15.30 -12.26 34.93
N ASN A 199 -15.30 -11.64 36.11
CA ASN A 199 -16.50 -11.36 36.91
C ASN A 199 -17.39 -12.60 37.13
N ASP A 200 -18.68 -12.53 36.77
CA ASP A 200 -19.66 -13.62 36.90
C ASP A 200 -19.71 -14.53 35.65
N THR A 201 -18.80 -14.33 34.70
CA THR A 201 -18.72 -15.17 33.51
C THR A 201 -18.11 -16.53 33.85
N VAL A 202 -18.68 -17.60 33.32
CA VAL A 202 -18.17 -18.97 33.42
C VAL A 202 -17.89 -19.49 32.01
N LEU A 203 -16.75 -20.14 31.84
CA LEU A 203 -16.39 -20.82 30.61
C LEU A 203 -16.76 -22.31 30.70
N THR A 204 -17.62 -22.77 29.79
CA THR A 204 -18.04 -24.17 29.64
C THR A 204 -17.77 -24.66 28.21
N PHE A 205 -18.10 -25.93 27.93
CA PHE A 205 -17.96 -26.53 26.60
C PHE A 205 -19.25 -27.22 26.17
N GLU A 206 -19.66 -27.02 24.92
CA GLU A 206 -20.80 -27.69 24.30
C GLU A 206 -20.41 -28.20 22.92
N GLU A 207 -20.59 -29.50 22.67
CA GLU A 207 -20.12 -30.13 21.40
C GLU A 207 -18.65 -29.80 21.08
N ASP A 208 -17.83 -29.71 22.12
CA ASP A 208 -16.41 -29.30 22.11
C ASP A 208 -16.12 -27.80 21.87
N ASP A 209 -17.14 -26.99 21.58
CA ASP A 209 -17.02 -25.54 21.41
C ASP A 209 -16.99 -24.80 22.76
N PRO A 210 -16.12 -23.78 22.93
CA PRO A 210 -16.12 -22.93 24.12
C PRO A 210 -17.37 -22.04 24.19
N VAL A 211 -18.01 -22.00 25.35
CA VAL A 211 -19.17 -21.14 25.61
C VAL A 211 -18.95 -20.32 26.88
N PHE A 212 -19.01 -19.00 26.76
CA PHE A 212 -19.06 -18.10 27.91
C PHE A 212 -20.51 -17.88 28.33
N ILE A 213 -20.80 -18.08 29.61
CA ILE A 213 -22.14 -17.94 30.18
C ILE A 213 -22.06 -16.96 31.35
N SER A 214 -23.00 -16.02 31.40
CA SER A 214 -23.14 -15.03 32.47
C SER A 214 -24.60 -14.91 32.89
N GLU A 215 -24.87 -15.01 34.19
CA GLU A 215 -26.23 -14.88 34.75
C GLU A 215 -26.71 -13.41 34.73
N SER A 216 -25.79 -12.45 34.78
CA SER A 216 -26.12 -11.02 34.67
C SER A 216 -26.53 -10.57 33.25
N GLY A 217 -26.40 -11.46 32.25
CA GLY A 217 -26.69 -11.15 30.86
C GLY A 217 -25.56 -10.40 30.15
N VAL A 218 -24.38 -10.31 30.77
CA VAL A 218 -23.19 -9.66 30.21
C VAL A 218 -21.99 -10.58 30.37
N VAL A 219 -21.46 -11.06 29.25
CA VAL A 219 -20.22 -11.83 29.24
C VAL A 219 -19.02 -10.88 29.25
N GLU A 220 -18.10 -11.11 30.18
CA GLU A 220 -16.80 -10.43 30.27
C GLU A 220 -15.65 -11.45 30.35
N PHE A 221 -14.58 -11.19 29.63
CA PHE A 221 -13.41 -12.07 29.61
C PHE A 221 -12.15 -11.31 29.21
N HIS A 222 -10.99 -11.83 29.65
CA HIS A 222 -9.69 -11.42 29.15
C HIS A 222 -9.33 -12.25 27.92
N ALA A 223 -8.88 -11.58 26.86
CA ALA A 223 -8.26 -12.20 25.69
C ALA A 223 -6.81 -11.76 25.57
N THR A 224 -5.88 -12.73 25.61
CA THR A 224 -4.45 -12.48 25.44
C THR A 224 -3.97 -13.21 24.19
N ALA A 225 -3.54 -12.46 23.17
CA ALA A 225 -3.00 -13.01 21.94
C ALA A 225 -1.49 -12.80 21.90
N LEU A 226 -0.74 -13.85 21.55
CA LEU A 226 0.71 -13.88 21.63
C LEU A 226 1.32 -14.53 20.39
N THR A 227 2.54 -14.12 20.05
CA THR A 227 3.34 -14.76 19.01
C THR A 227 4.84 -14.67 19.28
N ASP A 228 5.63 -15.62 18.78
CA ASP A 228 7.09 -15.62 18.81
C ASP A 228 7.75 -15.12 17.51
N TYR A 229 6.99 -14.55 16.57
CA TYR A 229 7.58 -13.86 15.41
C TYR A 229 8.51 -12.74 15.88
N GLU A 230 9.59 -12.52 15.10
CA GLU A 230 10.53 -11.45 15.40
C GLU A 230 9.83 -10.08 15.26
N PRO A 231 9.87 -9.21 16.28
CA PRO A 231 9.28 -7.88 16.24
C PRO A 231 9.98 -6.98 15.22
N LEU A 232 9.21 -6.06 14.64
CA LEU A 232 9.77 -4.90 13.94
C LEU A 232 10.25 -3.86 14.96
N THR A 233 11.21 -3.02 14.57
CA THR A 233 11.79 -1.98 15.42
C THR A 233 11.01 -0.67 15.25
N PRO A 234 10.16 -0.26 16.22
CA PRO A 234 9.29 0.89 16.05
C PRO A 234 10.08 2.21 16.02
N LEU A 235 9.77 3.09 15.07
CA LEU A 235 10.26 4.46 15.09
C LEU A 235 9.38 5.31 16.02
N PRO A 236 9.92 5.93 17.09
CA PRO A 236 9.13 6.81 17.95
C PRO A 236 8.70 8.07 17.20
N THR A 237 7.63 8.73 17.67
CA THR A 237 7.04 9.90 16.98
C THR A 237 8.08 10.96 16.63
N ALA A 238 9.03 11.24 17.52
CA ALA A 238 10.10 12.22 17.32
C ALA A 238 11.13 11.83 16.25
N ARG A 239 11.16 10.57 15.81
CA ARG A 239 11.96 10.08 14.67
C ARG A 239 11.11 9.86 13.41
N VAL A 240 9.78 10.04 13.50
CA VAL A 240 8.85 9.95 12.36
C VAL A 240 8.49 11.34 11.85
N LEU A 241 8.04 12.22 12.74
CA LEU A 241 7.49 13.53 12.40
C LEU A 241 8.34 14.66 12.98
N ARG A 242 8.51 15.72 12.18
CA ARG A 242 9.13 16.97 12.63
C ARG A 242 8.31 17.59 13.78
N PRO A 243 8.94 18.33 14.70
CA PRO A 243 8.21 19.05 15.75
C PRO A 243 7.21 20.06 15.15
N GLY A 244 6.02 20.16 15.72
CA GLY A 244 5.01 21.16 15.33
C GLY A 244 4.20 20.81 14.07
N VAL A 245 4.31 19.58 13.55
CA VAL A 245 3.43 19.11 12.45
C VAL A 245 1.96 19.20 12.89
N GLY A 246 1.19 19.98 12.13
CA GLY A 246 -0.24 20.20 12.35
C GLY A 246 -1.10 18.97 12.01
N GLY A 247 -2.37 19.21 11.70
CA GLY A 247 -3.32 18.16 11.35
C GLY A 247 -3.87 17.36 12.55
N SER A 248 -4.58 16.28 12.26
CA SER A 248 -5.24 15.45 13.26
C SER A 248 -4.24 14.62 14.06
N GLU A 249 -4.40 14.59 15.39
CA GLU A 249 -3.64 13.70 16.28
C GLU A 249 -3.78 12.24 15.87
N ARG A 250 -4.97 11.83 15.43
CA ARG A 250 -5.22 10.49 14.90
C ARG A 250 -4.32 10.16 13.72
N LEU A 251 -4.17 11.06 12.74
CA LEU A 251 -3.32 10.81 11.56
C LEU A 251 -1.84 10.72 11.95
N ARG A 252 -1.39 11.56 12.90
CA ARG A 252 -0.03 11.47 13.45
C ARG A 252 0.21 10.12 14.15
N ASN A 253 -0.76 9.67 14.93
CA ASN A 253 -0.70 8.38 15.62
C ASN A 253 -0.72 7.20 14.63
N VAL A 254 -1.52 7.28 13.57
CA VAL A 254 -1.54 6.28 12.49
C VAL A 254 -0.20 6.20 11.78
N LEU A 255 0.33 7.33 11.30
CA LEU A 255 1.64 7.35 10.64
C LEU A 255 2.74 6.82 11.55
N THR A 256 2.72 7.24 12.82
CA THR A 256 3.66 6.76 13.82
C THR A 256 3.54 5.25 13.98
N PHE A 257 2.35 4.70 14.19
CA PHE A 257 2.12 3.25 14.32
C PHE A 257 2.66 2.46 13.13
N LEU A 258 2.47 2.95 11.91
CA LEU A 258 2.87 2.29 10.67
C LEU A 258 4.38 2.41 10.35
N SER A 259 5.15 3.16 11.13
CA SER A 259 6.57 3.46 10.84
C SER A 259 7.54 2.64 11.69
N TYR A 260 8.36 1.81 11.04
CA TYR A 260 9.39 0.97 11.65
C TYR A 260 10.73 1.16 10.94
N GLU A 261 11.84 0.82 11.57
CA GLU A 261 13.17 0.96 10.94
C GLU A 261 13.32 0.08 9.69
N GLU A 262 12.65 -1.07 9.66
CA GLU A 262 12.70 -2.03 8.56
C GLU A 262 11.81 -1.64 7.36
N LYS A 263 10.69 -0.94 7.62
CA LYS A 263 9.68 -0.56 6.62
C LYS A 263 8.60 0.35 7.15
N LEU A 264 7.95 1.05 6.22
CA LEU A 264 6.62 1.62 6.43
C LEU A 264 5.56 0.57 6.06
N LEU A 265 4.57 0.37 6.92
CA LEU A 265 3.46 -0.53 6.65
C LEU A 265 2.39 0.19 5.83
N ALA A 266 1.92 -0.41 4.74
CA ALA A 266 0.90 0.17 3.86
C ALA A 266 -0.44 0.42 4.57
N GLY A 267 -0.71 -0.36 5.61
CA GLY A 267 -1.81 -0.10 6.52
C GLY A 267 -1.88 -1.10 7.67
N SER A 268 -2.91 -0.95 8.49
CA SER A 268 -3.17 -1.82 9.63
C SER A 268 -3.80 -3.16 9.22
N TRP A 269 -4.72 -3.71 10.01
CA TRP A 269 -5.07 -5.14 10.08
C TRP A 269 -5.58 -5.84 8.81
N ARG A 270 -5.64 -5.22 7.64
CA ARG A 270 -5.88 -5.92 6.36
C ARG A 270 -4.61 -6.09 5.52
N PHE A 271 -3.50 -5.53 5.99
CA PHE A 271 -2.22 -5.45 5.28
C PHE A 271 -1.06 -5.75 6.22
N LEU A 272 -0.75 -4.88 7.21
CA LEU A 272 0.42 -4.94 8.11
C LEU A 272 1.72 -5.40 7.42
N THR A 273 1.90 -4.98 6.17
CA THR A 273 3.02 -5.36 5.32
C THR A 273 3.43 -4.18 4.43
N TYR A 274 4.55 -4.33 3.74
CA TYR A 274 5.10 -3.34 2.82
C TYR A 274 4.39 -3.37 1.46
N PHE A 275 4.20 -2.19 0.88
CA PHE A 275 3.88 -1.98 -0.54
C PHE A 275 4.83 -0.91 -1.09
N GLY A 276 5.45 -1.16 -2.25
CA GLY A 276 6.50 -0.32 -2.83
C GLY A 276 6.00 1.06 -3.24
N ARG A 277 5.01 1.09 -4.14
CA ARG A 277 4.33 2.30 -4.61
C ARG A 277 3.84 3.15 -3.45
N ASP A 278 3.14 2.52 -2.53
CA ASP A 278 2.60 3.10 -1.32
C ASP A 278 3.66 3.80 -0.50
N THR A 279 4.77 3.11 -0.27
CA THR A 279 5.90 3.66 0.46
C THR A 279 6.50 4.85 -0.29
N LEU A 280 6.78 4.71 -1.59
CA LEU A 280 7.46 5.73 -2.39
C LEU A 280 6.63 7.00 -2.57
N ILE A 281 5.35 6.87 -2.90
CA ILE A 281 4.42 8.00 -3.00
C ILE A 281 4.26 8.67 -1.64
N SER A 282 4.10 7.89 -0.57
CA SER A 282 3.90 8.45 0.77
C SER A 282 5.13 9.20 1.28
N VAL A 283 6.33 8.64 1.08
CA VAL A 283 7.59 9.31 1.46
C VAL A 283 7.73 10.63 0.72
N LEU A 284 7.42 10.69 -0.58
CA LEU A 284 7.51 11.93 -1.35
C LEU A 284 6.53 13.00 -0.85
N LEU A 285 5.27 12.63 -0.65
CA LEU A 285 4.21 13.56 -0.24
C LEU A 285 4.37 14.01 1.22
N LEU A 286 4.96 13.17 2.08
CA LEU A 286 5.22 13.48 3.48
C LEU A 286 6.61 14.05 3.73
N LEU A 287 7.48 14.14 2.71
CA LEU A 287 8.85 14.66 2.83
C LEU A 287 8.96 15.98 3.62
N PRO A 288 8.04 16.96 3.49
CA PRO A 288 8.10 18.20 4.27
C PRO A 288 7.90 18.04 5.78
N VAL A 289 7.27 16.95 6.22
CA VAL A 289 6.87 16.71 7.62
C VAL A 289 7.58 15.52 8.26
N LEU A 290 8.22 14.66 7.47
CA LEU A 290 9.00 13.54 7.98
C LEU A 290 10.36 13.97 8.52
N GLU A 291 10.80 13.25 9.54
CA GLU A 291 12.19 13.23 10.00
C GLU A 291 13.04 12.28 9.13
N PRO A 292 14.35 12.54 8.96
CA PRO A 292 15.24 11.71 8.13
C PRO A 292 15.18 10.20 8.42
N PRO A 293 15.08 9.71 9.67
CA PRO A 293 14.96 8.28 9.94
C PRO A 293 13.75 7.61 9.28
N ALA A 294 12.59 8.26 9.24
CA ALA A 294 11.41 7.70 8.59
C ALA A 294 11.52 7.73 7.05
N ILE A 295 12.14 8.77 6.49
CA ILE A 295 12.44 8.83 5.05
C ILE A 295 13.40 7.69 4.67
N GLU A 296 14.46 7.48 5.45
CA GLU A 296 15.45 6.42 5.25
C GLU A 296 14.86 5.03 5.47
N ALA A 297 13.93 4.84 6.40
CA ALA A 297 13.22 3.59 6.57
C ALA A 297 12.33 3.27 5.35
N GLY A 298 11.62 4.27 4.82
CA GLY A 298 10.84 4.13 3.59
C GLY A 298 11.71 3.74 2.40
N LEU A 299 12.73 4.53 2.07
CA LEU A 299 13.65 4.24 0.96
C LEU A 299 14.43 2.93 1.17
N GLY A 300 14.91 2.69 2.38
CA GLY A 300 15.64 1.47 2.75
C GLY A 300 14.80 0.22 2.55
N SER A 301 13.51 0.27 2.89
CA SER A 301 12.59 -0.86 2.72
C SER A 301 12.40 -1.28 1.26
N VAL A 302 12.43 -0.31 0.34
CA VAL A 302 12.35 -0.55 -1.11
C VAL A 302 13.66 -1.15 -1.60
N LEU A 303 14.80 -0.54 -1.22
CA LEU A 303 16.14 -1.00 -1.62
C LEU A 303 16.46 -2.42 -1.12
N GLU A 304 15.96 -2.77 0.06
CA GLU A 304 16.06 -4.11 0.66
C GLU A 304 15.38 -5.19 -0.20
N ARG A 305 14.37 -4.81 -0.98
CA ARG A 305 13.46 -5.70 -1.72
C ARG A 305 13.58 -5.55 -3.24
N LEU A 306 14.64 -4.92 -3.73
CA LEU A 306 14.91 -4.88 -5.15
C LEU A 306 15.24 -6.29 -5.66
N ALA A 307 14.67 -6.63 -6.81
CA ALA A 307 15.13 -7.79 -7.58
C ALA A 307 16.59 -7.57 -8.02
N PRO A 308 17.34 -8.64 -8.34
CA PRO A 308 18.72 -8.51 -8.77
C PRO A 308 18.93 -7.65 -10.02
N ASP A 309 17.92 -7.54 -10.87
CA ASP A 309 17.93 -6.72 -12.08
C ASP A 309 17.51 -5.26 -11.84
N GLY A 310 17.08 -4.89 -10.62
CA GLY A 310 16.68 -3.53 -10.25
C GLY A 310 15.17 -3.28 -10.26
N ASN A 311 14.34 -4.30 -10.49
CA ASN A 311 12.89 -4.20 -10.38
C ASN A 311 12.45 -4.01 -8.92
N VAL A 312 11.46 -3.13 -8.69
CA VAL A 312 10.94 -2.83 -7.36
C VAL A 312 9.83 -3.80 -6.97
N ALA A 313 9.98 -4.44 -5.82
CA ALA A 313 8.89 -5.25 -5.28
C ALA A 313 7.66 -4.39 -4.98
N HIS A 314 6.54 -4.77 -5.58
CA HIS A 314 5.22 -4.18 -5.37
C HIS A 314 4.71 -4.44 -3.96
N GLU A 315 4.79 -5.70 -3.51
CA GLU A 315 4.40 -6.12 -2.18
C GLU A 315 5.26 -7.29 -1.71
N GLU A 316 5.15 -7.61 -0.42
CA GLU A 316 5.76 -8.80 0.17
C GLU A 316 4.72 -9.70 0.85
N ASP A 317 4.95 -11.00 0.71
CA ASP A 317 4.33 -12.06 1.48
C ASP A 317 5.28 -12.53 2.57
N LEU A 318 4.76 -12.66 3.79
CA LEU A 318 5.55 -12.95 4.99
C LEU A 318 4.96 -14.11 5.79
N GLY A 319 5.82 -14.72 6.60
CA GLY A 319 5.45 -15.75 7.55
C GLY A 319 4.70 -16.90 6.91
N GLU A 320 3.63 -17.35 7.55
CA GLU A 320 2.87 -18.50 7.08
C GLU A 320 2.24 -18.33 5.69
N PHE A 321 1.92 -17.11 5.27
CA PHE A 321 1.35 -16.89 3.93
C PHE A 321 2.39 -17.17 2.84
N ALA A 322 3.65 -16.76 3.04
CA ALA A 322 4.75 -17.11 2.15
C ALA A 322 4.98 -18.64 2.14
N ALA A 323 4.98 -19.28 3.31
CA ALA A 323 5.14 -20.73 3.41
C ALA A 323 4.07 -21.51 2.62
N ILE A 324 2.80 -21.06 2.69
CA ILE A 324 1.70 -21.65 1.92
C ILE A 324 1.92 -21.48 0.42
N LYS A 325 2.34 -20.29 -0.03
CA LYS A 325 2.60 -20.04 -1.45
C LYS A 325 3.74 -20.90 -1.98
N HIS A 326 4.86 -20.99 -1.26
CA HIS A 326 5.95 -21.92 -1.61
C HIS A 326 5.42 -23.35 -1.77
N LEU A 327 4.61 -23.83 -0.82
CA LEU A 327 4.05 -25.19 -0.86
C LEU A 327 3.10 -25.42 -2.05
N ARG A 328 2.39 -24.38 -2.50
CA ARG A 328 1.49 -24.44 -3.66
C ARG A 328 2.25 -24.46 -4.99
N GLU A 329 3.33 -23.69 -5.09
CA GLU A 329 4.18 -23.65 -6.30
C GLU A 329 4.92 -24.97 -6.54
N GLY A 330 5.25 -25.68 -5.46
CA GLY A 330 5.91 -26.98 -5.52
C GLY A 330 7.42 -26.88 -5.77
N PRO A 331 8.11 -28.01 -6.04
CA PRO A 331 9.57 -28.03 -6.11
C PRO A 331 10.16 -27.17 -7.26
N PRO A 332 11.35 -26.56 -7.06
CA PRO A 332 12.18 -26.63 -5.87
C PRO A 332 11.71 -25.69 -4.75
N MET A 333 11.51 -26.24 -3.55
CA MET A 333 11.14 -25.48 -2.35
C MET A 333 12.35 -24.76 -1.77
N PRO A 334 12.19 -23.57 -1.16
CA PRO A 334 13.28 -22.95 -0.40
C PRO A 334 13.65 -23.81 0.82
N ALA A 335 14.89 -23.67 1.28
CA ALA A 335 15.36 -24.35 2.48
C ALA A 335 14.67 -23.82 3.76
N ASP A 336 14.26 -22.55 3.73
CA ASP A 336 13.49 -21.88 4.77
C ASP A 336 12.14 -21.47 4.20
N LEU A 337 11.05 -22.08 4.69
CA LEU A 337 9.68 -21.75 4.26
C LEU A 337 9.23 -20.36 4.71
N SER A 338 9.94 -19.74 5.67
CA SER A 338 9.68 -18.36 6.09
C SER A 338 10.28 -17.32 5.14
N GLN A 339 11.03 -17.74 4.13
CA GLN A 339 11.60 -16.83 3.13
C GLN A 339 10.49 -16.00 2.46
N PRO A 340 10.56 -14.65 2.53
CA PRO A 340 9.56 -13.79 1.91
C PRO A 340 9.43 -14.03 0.40
N ILE A 341 8.24 -13.82 -0.12
CA ILE A 341 7.99 -13.75 -1.57
C ILE A 341 7.73 -12.29 -1.92
N PHE A 342 8.42 -11.81 -2.95
CA PHE A 342 8.28 -10.45 -3.45
C PHE A 342 7.59 -10.48 -4.81
N ASP A 343 6.53 -9.68 -4.96
CA ASP A 343 5.80 -9.52 -6.21
C ASP A 343 6.39 -8.39 -7.04
N TYR A 344 6.64 -8.61 -8.33
CA TYR A 344 7.28 -7.66 -9.26
C TYR A 344 6.42 -7.36 -10.49
N LYS A 345 5.10 -7.60 -10.40
CA LYS A 345 4.18 -7.49 -11.55
C LYS A 345 3.83 -6.05 -11.94
N MET A 346 4.09 -5.07 -11.08
CA MET A 346 3.74 -3.68 -11.29
C MET A 346 4.92 -2.89 -11.87
N ILE A 347 4.69 -2.17 -12.97
CA ILE A 347 5.75 -1.46 -13.72
C ILE A 347 5.92 0.00 -13.29
N ASP A 348 4.96 0.56 -12.55
CA ASP A 348 5.00 1.91 -11.99
C ASP A 348 5.96 1.99 -10.79
N ASP A 349 6.00 0.95 -9.97
CA ASP A 349 6.93 0.79 -8.83
C ASP A 349 8.38 1.09 -9.19
N ASP A 350 8.85 0.49 -10.29
CA ASP A 350 10.21 0.62 -10.82
C ASP A 350 10.65 2.07 -11.04
N LEU A 351 9.69 2.90 -11.46
CA LEU A 351 9.90 4.26 -11.93
C LEU A 351 9.78 5.28 -10.80
N LEU A 352 9.21 4.90 -9.66
CA LEU A 352 9.01 5.77 -8.51
C LEU A 352 10.28 5.91 -7.65
N LEU A 353 11.18 4.92 -7.64
CA LEU A 353 12.33 4.93 -6.75
C LEU A 353 13.30 6.08 -7.05
N ALA A 354 13.69 6.27 -8.31
CA ALA A 354 14.67 7.30 -8.69
C ALA A 354 14.21 8.73 -8.34
N PRO A 355 12.97 9.16 -8.66
CA PRO A 355 12.46 10.48 -8.27
C PRO A 355 12.48 10.72 -6.75
N VAL A 356 12.06 9.74 -5.96
CA VAL A 356 12.00 9.87 -4.49
C VAL A 356 13.42 9.91 -3.90
N ALA A 357 14.32 9.05 -4.40
CA ALA A 357 15.72 9.04 -4.00
C ALA A 357 16.41 10.37 -4.34
N ALA A 358 16.18 10.95 -5.53
CA ALA A 358 16.73 12.25 -5.89
C ALA A 358 16.19 13.37 -5.00
N ALA A 359 14.88 13.39 -4.71
CA ALA A 359 14.27 14.40 -3.85
C ALA A 359 14.88 14.43 -2.43
N TYR A 360 15.19 13.25 -1.86
CA TYR A 360 15.84 13.18 -0.55
C TYR A 360 17.36 13.37 -0.64
N LEU A 361 18.06 12.57 -1.44
CA LEU A 361 19.52 12.50 -1.44
C LEU A 361 20.19 13.71 -2.10
N LEU A 362 19.53 14.34 -3.07
CA LEU A 362 20.07 15.48 -3.82
C LEU A 362 19.43 16.80 -3.41
N ASP A 363 18.11 16.86 -3.24
CA ASP A 363 17.40 18.13 -3.09
C ASP A 363 17.27 18.59 -1.63
N SER A 364 17.11 17.67 -0.66
CA SER A 364 17.06 18.00 0.77
C SER A 364 18.47 18.25 1.35
N PRO A 365 18.69 19.36 2.11
CA PRO A 365 19.93 19.58 2.85
C PRO A 365 20.26 18.46 3.84
N GLU A 366 19.27 17.99 4.59
CA GLU A 366 19.42 16.93 5.59
C GLU A 366 19.73 15.58 4.92
N GLY A 367 19.06 15.28 3.81
CA GLY A 367 19.33 14.08 3.03
C GLY A 367 20.72 14.08 2.42
N ARG A 368 21.17 15.20 1.82
CA ARG A 368 22.56 15.36 1.34
C ARG A 368 23.59 15.08 2.42
N ALA A 369 23.36 15.60 3.64
CA ALA A 369 24.28 15.40 4.76
C ALA A 369 24.36 13.92 5.23
N ARG A 370 23.32 13.12 4.99
CA ARG A 370 23.21 11.72 5.42
C ARG A 370 23.41 10.70 4.30
N ALA A 371 23.44 11.15 3.05
CA ALA A 371 23.41 10.31 1.86
C ALA A 371 24.51 9.23 1.86
N GLU A 372 25.76 9.59 2.16
CA GLU A 372 26.87 8.63 2.19
C GLU A 372 26.67 7.50 3.21
N ALA A 373 26.26 7.86 4.43
CA ALA A 373 25.99 6.86 5.47
C ALA A 373 24.81 5.97 5.09
N PHE A 374 23.74 6.55 4.55
CA PHE A 374 22.56 5.80 4.10
C PHE A 374 22.91 4.83 2.96
N LEU A 375 23.58 5.31 1.91
CA LEU A 375 23.94 4.51 0.73
C LEU A 375 25.00 3.43 1.02
N SER A 376 25.75 3.55 2.13
CA SER A 376 26.72 2.55 2.58
C SER A 376 26.12 1.35 3.32
N ARG A 377 24.85 1.46 3.75
CA ARG A 377 24.11 0.33 4.34
C ARG A 377 23.99 -0.82 3.35
N THR A 378 23.83 -2.03 3.86
CA THR A 378 23.73 -3.24 3.05
C THR A 378 22.36 -3.89 3.16
N THR A 379 21.87 -4.40 2.04
CA THR A 379 20.73 -5.31 2.00
C THR A 379 21.06 -6.64 2.69
N SER A 380 20.05 -7.44 3.02
CA SER A 380 20.20 -8.82 3.48
C SER A 380 20.92 -9.72 2.46
N SER A 381 20.84 -9.39 1.16
CA SER A 381 21.60 -10.04 0.08
C SER A 381 23.07 -9.60 0.00
N GLY A 382 23.50 -8.64 0.82
CA GLY A 382 24.88 -8.17 0.93
C GLY A 382 25.26 -7.04 -0.04
N TRP A 383 24.30 -6.48 -0.78
CA TRP A 383 24.55 -5.33 -1.66
C TRP A 383 24.49 -4.04 -0.89
N THR A 384 25.35 -3.08 -1.21
CA THR A 384 25.16 -1.72 -0.70
C THR A 384 23.89 -1.11 -1.29
N TYR A 385 23.22 -0.24 -0.54
CA TYR A 385 22.08 0.54 -1.02
C TYR A 385 22.45 1.37 -2.25
N ARG A 386 23.71 1.85 -2.33
CA ARG A 386 24.26 2.47 -3.55
C ARG A 386 24.21 1.54 -4.75
N HIS A 387 24.67 0.29 -4.60
CA HIS A 387 24.65 -0.68 -5.68
C HIS A 387 23.22 -1.02 -6.09
N ALA A 388 22.34 -1.28 -5.13
CA ALA A 388 20.94 -1.60 -5.37
C ALA A 388 20.22 -0.47 -6.14
N LEU A 389 20.40 0.79 -5.71
CA LEU A 389 19.85 1.94 -6.42
C LEU A 389 20.40 2.03 -7.85
N ARG A 390 21.71 1.85 -8.07
CA ARG A 390 22.30 1.85 -9.42
C ARG A 390 21.70 0.78 -10.33
N GLN A 391 21.32 -0.39 -9.81
CA GLN A 391 20.66 -1.43 -10.60
C GLN A 391 19.28 -0.96 -11.08
N ASN A 392 18.48 -0.38 -10.19
CA ASN A 392 17.19 0.20 -10.59
C ASN A 392 17.36 1.33 -11.63
N LEU A 393 18.35 2.23 -11.47
CA LEU A 393 18.62 3.27 -12.48
C LEU A 393 18.95 2.66 -13.85
N ALA A 394 19.82 1.64 -13.89
CA ALA A 394 20.19 0.97 -15.13
C ALA A 394 18.99 0.24 -15.77
N PHE A 395 18.14 -0.40 -14.96
CA PHE A 395 16.92 -1.07 -15.38
C PHE A 395 15.94 -0.10 -16.05
N VAL A 396 15.66 1.03 -15.39
CA VAL A 396 14.76 2.06 -15.92
C VAL A 396 15.28 2.62 -17.24
N VAL A 397 16.57 2.97 -17.31
CA VAL A 397 17.20 3.48 -18.52
C VAL A 397 17.09 2.48 -19.67
N ALA A 398 17.37 1.20 -19.41
CA ALA A 398 17.28 0.14 -20.41
C ALA A 398 15.84 -0.01 -20.94
N ARG A 399 14.83 -0.01 -20.06
CA ARG A 399 13.42 -0.12 -20.46
C ARG A 399 12.91 1.08 -21.24
N ALA A 400 13.39 2.29 -20.93
CA ALA A 400 12.94 3.51 -21.57
C ALA A 400 13.66 3.84 -22.90
N THR A 401 14.80 3.21 -23.15
CA THR A 401 15.63 3.47 -24.35
C THR A 401 14.90 3.23 -25.68
N PRO A 402 14.13 2.14 -25.89
CA PRO A 402 13.50 1.85 -27.18
C PRO A 402 12.59 2.97 -27.71
N TYR A 403 11.77 3.58 -26.84
CA TYR A 403 10.90 4.69 -27.24
C TYR A 403 11.70 5.96 -27.51
N ALA A 404 12.69 6.27 -26.67
CA ALA A 404 13.52 7.45 -26.87
C ALA A 404 14.25 7.43 -28.24
N LEU A 405 14.70 6.25 -28.69
CA LEU A 405 15.33 6.07 -30.00
C LEU A 405 14.32 6.07 -31.15
N LYS A 406 13.10 5.56 -30.93
CA LYS A 406 12.04 5.50 -31.93
C LYS A 406 10.68 5.72 -31.24
N PRO A 407 10.18 6.97 -31.21
CA PRO A 407 9.05 7.34 -30.36
C PRO A 407 7.70 7.00 -31.02
N VAL A 408 7.42 5.70 -31.09
CA VAL A 408 6.18 5.12 -31.59
C VAL A 408 5.46 4.34 -30.47
N PRO A 409 4.12 4.24 -30.48
CA PRO A 409 3.36 3.57 -29.42
C PRO A 409 3.82 2.15 -29.08
N GLU A 410 4.32 1.39 -30.06
CA GLU A 410 4.81 0.02 -29.86
C GLU A 410 6.05 -0.07 -28.96
N HIS A 411 6.75 1.05 -28.75
CA HIS A 411 7.93 1.12 -27.90
C HIS A 411 7.64 1.74 -26.52
N LEU A 412 6.40 2.18 -26.26
CA LEU A 412 5.98 2.62 -24.93
C LEU A 412 6.10 1.48 -23.93
N LEU A 413 6.26 1.81 -22.64
CA LEU A 413 6.26 0.81 -21.58
C LEU A 413 4.86 0.19 -21.47
N SER A 414 4.85 -1.13 -21.64
CA SER A 414 3.66 -1.97 -21.54
C SER A 414 3.59 -2.70 -20.22
N ILE A 415 2.37 -2.91 -19.71
CA ILE A 415 2.08 -3.92 -18.69
C ILE A 415 2.63 -5.27 -19.17
N TRP A 416 3.27 -6.02 -18.26
CA TRP A 416 3.90 -7.30 -18.60
C TRP A 416 2.91 -8.27 -19.25
N ALA A 417 3.38 -9.04 -20.23
CA ALA A 417 2.53 -9.91 -21.03
C ALA A 417 1.79 -10.99 -20.21
N HIS A 418 2.37 -11.42 -19.09
CA HIS A 418 1.83 -12.49 -18.23
C HIS A 418 0.78 -12.01 -17.23
N THR A 419 0.49 -10.70 -17.19
CA THR A 419 -0.52 -10.10 -16.30
C THR A 419 -1.37 -9.09 -17.06
N THR A 420 -2.55 -8.77 -16.51
CA THR A 420 -3.43 -7.68 -16.94
C THR A 420 -3.37 -6.48 -15.99
N MET A 421 -2.83 -6.68 -14.79
CA MET A 421 -2.61 -5.65 -13.78
C MET A 421 -1.11 -5.34 -13.75
N GLY A 422 -0.74 -4.07 -13.79
CA GLY A 422 0.67 -3.69 -13.69
C GLY A 422 0.93 -2.23 -13.38
N GLN A 423 -0.07 -1.50 -12.86
CA GLN A 423 0.11 -0.16 -12.30
C GLN A 423 -0.97 0.08 -11.25
N TRP A 424 -1.03 1.27 -10.64
CA TRP A 424 -1.96 1.64 -9.57
C TRP A 424 -3.43 1.28 -9.75
N ARG A 425 -3.94 1.20 -10.98
CA ARG A 425 -5.27 0.63 -11.28
C ARG A 425 -5.16 -0.90 -11.38
N ASP A 426 -4.82 -1.52 -10.27
CA ASP A 426 -4.51 -2.94 -10.12
C ASP A 426 -5.73 -3.88 -10.01
N SER A 427 -6.88 -3.46 -10.55
CA SER A 427 -8.03 -4.36 -10.72
C SER A 427 -8.07 -4.92 -12.14
N LEU A 428 -8.76 -6.06 -12.33
CA LEU A 428 -8.84 -6.75 -13.62
C LEU A 428 -9.34 -5.84 -14.76
N LEU A 429 -10.30 -4.96 -14.45
CA LEU A 429 -10.89 -4.00 -15.39
C LEU A 429 -10.31 -2.59 -15.25
N GLY A 430 -9.27 -2.37 -14.44
CA GLY A 430 -8.74 -1.04 -14.13
C GLY A 430 -8.24 -0.26 -15.34
N LEU A 431 -7.85 -0.97 -16.41
CA LEU A 431 -7.49 -0.41 -17.71
C LEU A 431 -8.31 -1.02 -18.87
N ASP A 432 -9.38 -1.77 -18.58
CA ASP A 432 -10.24 -2.41 -19.59
C ASP A 432 -9.44 -3.16 -20.69
N GLY A 433 -8.40 -3.89 -20.30
CA GLY A 433 -7.52 -4.63 -21.22
C GLY A 433 -6.49 -3.81 -22.00
N ALA A 434 -6.49 -2.48 -21.88
CA ALA A 434 -5.41 -1.63 -22.39
C ALA A 434 -4.09 -1.93 -21.65
N ARG A 435 -2.95 -1.75 -22.35
CA ARG A 435 -1.64 -2.20 -21.87
C ARG A 435 -0.58 -1.12 -21.78
N LEU A 436 -0.81 0.07 -22.34
CA LEU A 436 0.12 1.19 -22.33
C LEU A 436 -0.47 2.32 -21.47
N PRO A 437 -0.18 2.38 -20.15
CA PRO A 437 -0.82 3.33 -19.23
C PRO A 437 -0.33 4.76 -19.43
N PHE A 438 -1.22 5.74 -19.27
CA PHE A 438 -0.88 7.17 -19.40
C PHE A 438 0.12 7.63 -18.33
N ASP A 439 -0.14 7.33 -17.06
CA ASP A 439 0.67 7.74 -15.91
C ASP A 439 2.12 7.27 -16.03
N VAL A 440 2.31 6.00 -16.36
CA VAL A 440 3.61 5.38 -16.57
C VAL A 440 4.37 6.12 -17.68
N ASN A 441 3.75 6.26 -18.84
CA ASN A 441 4.44 6.69 -20.06
C ASN A 441 4.60 8.21 -20.18
N THR A 442 3.72 9.01 -19.57
CA THR A 442 3.74 10.48 -19.70
C THR A 442 4.28 11.18 -18.45
N ALA A 443 4.31 10.50 -17.30
CA ALA A 443 4.80 11.06 -16.04
C ALA A 443 5.99 10.29 -15.47
N LEU A 444 5.81 8.99 -15.19
CA LEU A 444 6.80 8.25 -14.40
C LEU A 444 8.09 7.96 -15.16
N VAL A 445 8.04 7.55 -16.42
CA VAL A 445 9.25 7.33 -17.24
C VAL A 445 10.09 8.60 -17.39
N PRO A 446 9.56 9.74 -17.87
CA PRO A 446 10.37 10.95 -17.99
C PRO A 446 10.91 11.44 -16.63
N ALA A 447 10.11 11.33 -15.55
CA ALA A 447 10.58 11.70 -14.21
C ALA A 447 11.72 10.80 -13.71
N ALA A 448 11.63 9.50 -13.95
CA ALA A 448 12.64 8.54 -13.55
C ALA A 448 13.95 8.72 -14.34
N LEU A 449 13.87 9.03 -15.64
CA LEU A 449 15.04 9.36 -16.46
C LEU A 449 15.72 10.66 -16.02
N ASP A 450 14.96 11.73 -15.74
CA ASP A 450 15.50 12.98 -15.20
C ASP A 450 16.23 12.74 -13.87
N ALA A 451 15.58 12.03 -12.94
CA ALA A 451 16.16 11.69 -11.66
C ALA A 451 17.41 10.80 -11.80
N ALA A 452 17.38 9.80 -12.69
CA ALA A 452 18.52 8.93 -12.96
C ALA A 452 19.71 9.71 -13.54
N SER A 453 19.49 10.63 -14.48
CA SER A 453 20.53 11.51 -15.03
C SER A 453 21.21 12.31 -13.92
N ARG A 454 20.43 12.93 -13.03
CA ARG A 454 20.92 13.71 -11.88
C ARG A 454 21.68 12.85 -10.87
N LEU A 455 21.19 11.63 -10.59
CA LEU A 455 21.86 10.70 -9.68
C LEU A 455 23.19 10.20 -10.26
N PHE A 456 23.27 9.84 -11.54
CA PHE A 456 24.53 9.44 -12.20
C PHE A 456 25.54 10.59 -12.29
N ALA A 457 25.08 11.83 -12.40
CA ALA A 457 25.94 13.02 -12.39
C ALA A 457 26.50 13.34 -10.99
N SER A 458 25.89 12.80 -9.93
CA SER A 458 26.32 13.03 -8.55
C SER A 458 27.50 12.15 -8.14
N ASP A 459 28.32 12.64 -7.21
CA ASP A 459 29.39 11.84 -6.61
C ASP A 459 28.84 10.66 -5.77
N LEU A 460 27.56 10.71 -5.38
CA LEU A 460 26.89 9.69 -4.58
C LEU A 460 26.71 8.36 -5.32
N MET A 461 26.75 8.31 -6.64
CA MET A 461 26.63 7.02 -7.34
C MET A 461 27.98 6.42 -7.73
N GLY A 462 29.09 7.07 -7.37
CA GLY A 462 30.33 6.93 -8.12
C GLY A 462 30.15 7.64 -9.46
N PRO A 463 30.74 8.83 -9.65
CA PRO A 463 30.40 9.73 -10.73
C PRO A 463 30.54 9.03 -12.09
N ASP A 464 29.44 9.01 -12.85
CA ASP A 464 29.35 8.39 -14.16
C ASP A 464 28.81 9.40 -15.18
N PRO A 465 29.60 10.43 -15.53
CA PRO A 465 29.15 11.52 -16.40
C PRO A 465 28.76 11.02 -17.80
N ALA A 466 29.29 9.87 -18.23
CA ALA A 466 28.90 9.23 -19.47
C ALA A 466 27.47 8.65 -19.38
N ALA A 467 27.16 7.89 -18.32
CA ALA A 467 25.81 7.40 -18.08
C ALA A 467 24.81 8.54 -17.84
N ALA A 468 25.22 9.58 -17.10
CA ALA A 468 24.40 10.77 -16.88
C ALA A 468 24.03 11.43 -18.21
N LYS A 469 25.03 11.75 -19.04
CA LYS A 469 24.80 12.35 -20.36
C LYS A 469 24.00 11.45 -21.29
N ALA A 470 24.26 10.14 -21.30
CA ALA A 470 23.49 9.19 -22.11
C ALA A 470 22.02 9.18 -21.66
N THR A 471 21.76 9.14 -20.36
CA THR A 471 20.41 9.16 -19.78
C THR A 471 19.70 10.48 -20.08
N ASP A 472 20.39 11.61 -19.93
CA ASP A 472 19.87 12.94 -20.24
C ASP A 472 19.36 13.04 -21.69
N THR A 473 20.09 12.45 -22.65
CA THR A 473 19.67 12.44 -24.06
C THR A 473 18.42 11.62 -24.35
N LEU A 474 18.02 10.72 -23.43
CA LEU A 474 16.79 9.94 -23.56
C LEU A 474 15.55 10.73 -23.10
N VAL A 475 15.69 11.76 -22.26
CA VAL A 475 14.55 12.48 -21.67
C VAL A 475 13.68 13.21 -22.70
N PRO A 476 14.21 14.00 -23.65
CA PRO A 476 13.37 14.87 -24.49
C PRO A 476 12.28 14.15 -25.31
N PRO A 477 12.54 12.98 -25.95
CA PRO A 477 11.48 12.23 -26.63
C PRO A 477 10.28 11.85 -25.74
N TRP A 478 10.51 11.61 -24.45
CA TRP A 478 9.46 11.25 -23.49
C TRP A 478 8.61 12.45 -23.02
N LEU A 479 9.12 13.68 -23.16
CA LEU A 479 8.41 14.89 -22.73
C LEU A 479 7.19 15.23 -23.62
N GLU A 480 7.07 14.60 -24.78
CA GLU A 480 5.96 14.78 -25.72
C GLU A 480 5.09 13.53 -25.87
N THR A 481 5.26 12.52 -24.99
CA THR A 481 4.56 11.24 -25.10
C THR A 481 3.05 11.37 -24.94
N GLU A 482 2.55 12.40 -24.26
CA GLU A 482 1.13 12.65 -24.08
C GLU A 482 0.39 12.87 -25.41
N ARG A 483 1.10 13.24 -26.48
CA ARG A 483 0.51 13.37 -27.84
C ARG A 483 -0.17 12.09 -28.33
N HIS A 484 0.29 10.92 -27.90
CA HIS A 484 -0.30 9.63 -28.30
C HIS A 484 -1.65 9.38 -27.62
N PHE A 485 -1.95 10.10 -26.54
CA PHE A 485 -3.15 9.94 -25.73
C PHE A 485 -4.19 11.02 -26.00
N ARG A 486 -3.91 12.00 -26.87
CA ARG A 486 -4.81 13.15 -27.10
C ARG A 486 -6.13 12.72 -27.74
N MET A 487 -7.23 13.06 -27.09
CA MET A 487 -8.60 12.87 -27.57
C MET A 487 -9.22 14.23 -27.89
N THR A 488 -10.12 14.25 -28.87
CA THR A 488 -10.96 15.41 -29.17
C THR A 488 -12.33 14.92 -29.60
N VAL A 489 -13.37 15.39 -28.91
CA VAL A 489 -14.77 15.07 -29.23
C VAL A 489 -15.46 16.37 -29.65
N PRO A 490 -16.12 16.40 -30.83
CA PRO A 490 -16.90 17.56 -31.27
C PRO A 490 -17.94 17.98 -30.23
N GLU A 491 -18.23 19.29 -30.17
CA GLU A 491 -19.09 19.88 -29.13
C GLU A 491 -20.49 19.25 -29.06
N ASP A 492 -21.12 19.06 -30.21
CA ASP A 492 -22.45 18.46 -30.36
C ASP A 492 -22.46 17.01 -29.89
N ILE A 493 -21.48 16.21 -30.32
CA ILE A 493 -21.31 14.81 -29.91
C ILE A 493 -21.00 14.70 -28.41
N ALA A 494 -20.15 15.59 -27.87
CA ALA A 494 -19.85 15.61 -26.45
C ALA A 494 -21.09 15.93 -25.63
N LYS A 495 -21.87 16.96 -26.01
CA LYS A 495 -23.14 17.32 -25.36
C LYS A 495 -24.17 16.19 -25.44
N GLU A 496 -24.23 15.45 -26.55
CA GLU A 496 -25.09 14.27 -26.68
C GLU A 496 -24.69 13.16 -25.70
N ARG A 497 -23.42 12.73 -25.74
CA ARG A 497 -22.91 11.62 -24.91
C ARG A 497 -22.97 11.94 -23.41
N ILE A 498 -22.56 13.15 -23.01
CA ILE A 498 -22.65 13.65 -21.62
C ILE A 498 -24.10 13.63 -21.13
N ARG A 499 -25.06 14.09 -21.94
CA ARG A 499 -26.48 14.06 -21.58
C ARG A 499 -26.97 12.64 -21.40
N ALA A 500 -26.64 11.74 -22.32
CA ALA A 500 -27.05 10.33 -22.24
C ALA A 500 -26.50 9.66 -20.97
N TYR A 501 -25.21 9.86 -20.68
CA TYR A 501 -24.56 9.30 -19.49
C TYR A 501 -25.12 9.87 -18.18
N ALA A 502 -25.31 11.19 -18.09
CA ALA A 502 -25.91 11.81 -16.90
C ALA A 502 -27.31 11.24 -16.63
N MET A 503 -28.13 11.06 -17.68
CA MET A 503 -29.46 10.48 -17.54
C MET A 503 -29.42 9.01 -17.09
N SER A 504 -28.48 8.19 -17.57
CA SER A 504 -28.34 6.79 -17.13
C SER A 504 -27.92 6.69 -15.66
N GLU A 505 -27.09 7.60 -15.19
CA GLU A 505 -26.66 7.70 -13.79
C GLU A 505 -27.62 8.50 -12.89
N ARG A 506 -28.71 9.05 -13.44
CA ARG A 506 -29.69 9.89 -12.72
C ARG A 506 -29.08 11.18 -12.12
N LEU A 507 -28.13 11.76 -12.82
CA LEU A 507 -27.54 13.07 -12.53
C LEU A 507 -28.23 14.17 -13.36
N ASP A 508 -28.24 15.40 -12.85
CA ASP A 508 -28.67 16.57 -13.61
C ASP A 508 -27.61 16.88 -14.69
N PRO A 509 -27.95 16.82 -16.00
CA PRO A 509 -27.01 17.12 -17.06
C PRO A 509 -26.68 18.62 -17.16
N ALA A 510 -27.48 19.53 -16.60
CA ALA A 510 -27.38 20.95 -16.86
C ALA A 510 -26.02 21.57 -16.49
N PRO A 511 -25.43 21.31 -15.30
CA PRO A 511 -24.12 21.87 -14.95
C PRO A 511 -23.00 21.40 -15.88
N ALA A 512 -23.00 20.11 -16.24
CA ALA A 512 -22.02 19.53 -17.13
C ALA A 512 -22.14 20.11 -18.55
N LEU A 513 -23.36 20.17 -19.10
CA LEU A 513 -23.61 20.71 -20.44
C LEU A 513 -23.30 22.21 -20.56
N ALA A 514 -23.55 22.99 -19.50
CA ALA A 514 -23.24 24.41 -19.44
C ALA A 514 -21.73 24.69 -19.43
N SER A 515 -20.91 23.72 -19.01
CA SER A 515 -19.45 23.82 -18.98
C SER A 515 -18.76 23.55 -20.33
N ILE A 516 -19.53 23.17 -21.36
CA ILE A 516 -19.01 22.85 -22.70
C ILE A 516 -19.24 24.03 -23.65
N ASP A 517 -18.13 24.68 -24.02
CA ASP A 517 -18.04 25.86 -24.90
C ASP A 517 -17.14 25.62 -26.13
N GLY A 518 -17.17 24.40 -26.68
CA GLY A 518 -16.45 23.98 -27.86
C GLY A 518 -16.13 22.47 -27.84
N PRO A 519 -15.23 21.99 -28.72
CA PRO A 519 -14.76 20.61 -28.69
C PRO A 519 -14.14 20.23 -27.35
N VAL A 520 -14.50 19.06 -26.82
CA VAL A 520 -13.97 18.55 -25.56
C VAL A 520 -12.67 17.81 -25.83
N ARG A 521 -11.58 18.33 -25.27
CA ARG A 521 -10.24 17.74 -25.34
C ARG A 521 -9.89 17.12 -23.99
N TYR A 522 -9.21 15.98 -24.02
CA TYR A 522 -8.71 15.27 -22.84
C TYR A 522 -7.63 14.26 -23.25
N HIS A 523 -6.96 13.63 -22.28
CA HIS A 523 -6.09 12.48 -22.53
C HIS A 523 -6.84 11.17 -22.26
N ALA A 524 -6.64 10.19 -23.14
CA ALA A 524 -7.08 8.82 -22.95
C ALA A 524 -6.34 8.18 -21.76
N LEU A 525 -7.05 7.39 -20.96
CA LEU A 525 -6.52 6.71 -19.78
C LEU A 525 -5.32 5.80 -20.08
N ALA A 526 -5.38 5.11 -21.21
CA ALA A 526 -4.34 4.20 -21.67
C ALA A 526 -4.44 4.02 -23.19
N LEU A 527 -3.50 3.29 -23.77
CA LEU A 527 -3.62 2.76 -25.12
C LEU A 527 -3.69 1.22 -25.08
N TYR A 528 -4.59 0.65 -25.87
CA TYR A 528 -4.52 -0.76 -26.26
C TYR A 528 -3.27 -0.97 -27.12
N ALA A 529 -2.57 -2.09 -26.95
CA ALA A 529 -1.53 -2.48 -27.89
C ALA A 529 -2.17 -2.85 -29.24
N PRO A 530 -1.74 -2.26 -30.38
CA PRO A 530 -0.47 -1.56 -30.59
C PRO A 530 -0.49 -0.02 -30.45
N GLY A 531 -1.61 0.63 -30.15
CA GLY A 531 -1.64 2.08 -29.86
C GLY A 531 -3.01 2.77 -29.89
N ALA A 532 -4.13 2.03 -29.97
CA ALA A 532 -5.46 2.63 -30.02
C ALA A 532 -5.86 3.19 -28.63
N PRO A 533 -6.45 4.40 -28.53
CA PRO A 533 -6.75 5.00 -27.24
C PRO A 533 -7.95 4.33 -26.54
N LEU A 534 -7.86 4.20 -25.21
CA LEU A 534 -8.98 3.93 -24.32
C LEU A 534 -9.65 5.27 -23.93
N PRO A 535 -10.82 5.63 -24.50
CA PRO A 535 -11.40 6.99 -24.45
C PRO A 535 -12.04 7.36 -23.10
N VAL A 536 -11.35 7.12 -21.99
CA VAL A 536 -11.79 7.42 -20.61
C VAL A 536 -11.02 8.63 -20.09
N MET A 537 -11.73 9.68 -19.65
CA MET A 537 -11.13 10.80 -18.90
C MET A 537 -10.67 10.30 -17.53
N HIS A 538 -9.57 10.82 -16.99
CA HIS A 538 -8.98 10.24 -15.78
C HIS A 538 -8.17 11.26 -14.96
N SER A 539 -7.96 10.95 -13.68
CA SER A 539 -7.23 11.81 -12.74
C SER A 539 -5.70 11.70 -12.85
N ASP A 540 -5.16 10.73 -13.58
CA ASP A 540 -3.72 10.38 -13.60
C ASP A 540 -2.79 11.49 -14.10
N THR A 541 -3.35 12.56 -14.67
CA THR A 541 -2.61 13.82 -14.86
C THR A 541 -2.00 14.37 -13.56
N SER A 542 -2.52 13.95 -12.39
CA SER A 542 -1.93 14.21 -11.07
C SER A 542 -0.49 13.72 -10.95
N PHE A 543 -0.12 12.59 -11.58
CA PHE A 543 1.27 12.13 -11.66
C PHE A 543 2.14 13.09 -12.47
N SER A 544 1.66 13.57 -13.62
CA SER A 544 2.39 14.56 -14.42
C SER A 544 2.58 15.87 -13.63
N LEU A 545 1.56 16.32 -12.90
CA LEU A 545 1.65 17.51 -12.06
C LEU A 545 2.63 17.33 -10.88
N LEU A 546 2.74 16.14 -10.31
CA LEU A 546 3.61 15.87 -9.16
C LEU A 546 5.07 15.61 -9.58
N TYR A 547 5.29 14.82 -10.63
CA TYR A 547 6.61 14.27 -10.96
C TYR A 547 7.35 14.98 -12.09
N THR A 548 6.65 15.72 -12.97
CA THR A 548 7.28 16.32 -14.15
C THR A 548 7.13 17.86 -14.19
N HIS A 549 7.55 18.45 -15.31
CA HIS A 549 7.43 19.87 -15.62
C HIS A 549 6.60 20.09 -16.90
N PRO A 550 5.27 19.85 -16.88
CA PRO A 550 4.46 19.91 -18.10
C PRO A 550 4.44 21.30 -18.74
N SER A 551 4.20 21.35 -20.05
CA SER A 551 4.03 22.60 -20.77
C SER A 551 2.74 23.32 -20.34
N PRO A 552 2.63 24.65 -20.55
CA PRO A 552 1.40 25.38 -20.27
C PRO A 552 0.15 24.78 -20.93
N GLU A 553 0.25 24.26 -22.16
CA GLU A 553 -0.88 23.61 -22.85
C GLU A 553 -1.38 22.37 -22.09
N VAL A 554 -0.47 21.52 -21.62
CA VAL A 554 -0.80 20.32 -20.85
C VAL A 554 -1.40 20.68 -19.50
N LEU A 555 -0.87 21.71 -18.83
CA LEU A 555 -1.41 22.22 -17.56
C LEU A 555 -2.84 22.76 -17.72
N GLU A 556 -3.11 23.53 -18.78
CA GLU A 556 -4.44 24.07 -19.08
C GLU A 556 -5.45 22.95 -19.38
N LEU A 557 -5.03 21.92 -20.13
CA LEU A 557 -5.87 20.76 -20.43
C LEU A 557 -6.20 19.93 -19.18
N ALA A 558 -5.20 19.68 -18.32
CA ALA A 558 -5.40 19.00 -17.04
C ALA A 558 -6.37 19.79 -16.15
N ALA A 559 -6.12 21.10 -15.98
CA ALA A 559 -6.97 21.99 -15.19
C ALA A 559 -8.44 21.93 -15.64
N GLN A 560 -8.69 22.05 -16.95
CA GLN A 560 -10.04 21.98 -17.52
C GLN A 560 -10.72 20.62 -17.29
N THR A 561 -10.00 19.52 -17.45
CA THR A 561 -10.54 18.17 -17.25
C THR A 561 -10.94 17.95 -15.79
N MET A 562 -10.12 18.44 -14.86
CA MET A 562 -10.32 18.26 -13.42
C MET A 562 -11.47 19.10 -12.87
N ILE A 563 -11.58 20.39 -13.25
CA ILE A 563 -12.56 21.31 -12.64
C ILE A 563 -13.93 21.31 -13.32
N ARG A 564 -14.07 20.73 -14.52
CA ARG A 564 -15.38 20.61 -15.17
C ARG A 564 -16.29 19.68 -14.35
N PRO A 565 -17.58 20.03 -14.18
CA PRO A 565 -18.54 19.17 -13.50
C PRO A 565 -18.64 17.79 -14.17
N PHE A 566 -18.60 16.72 -13.37
CA PHE A 566 -18.91 15.38 -13.85
C PHE A 566 -20.37 15.33 -14.38
N PRO A 567 -20.65 14.70 -15.53
CA PRO A 567 -19.75 13.88 -16.35
C PRO A 567 -19.07 14.60 -17.53
N ALA A 568 -19.03 15.93 -17.58
CA ALA A 568 -18.21 16.69 -18.56
C ALA A 568 -16.71 16.78 -18.18
N GLY A 569 -16.40 16.57 -16.90
CA GLY A 569 -15.05 16.46 -16.34
C GLY A 569 -15.03 15.45 -15.18
N LEU A 570 -14.22 15.70 -14.16
CA LEU A 570 -14.04 14.79 -13.03
C LEU A 570 -14.66 15.28 -11.71
N LEU A 571 -15.01 16.56 -11.60
CA LEU A 571 -15.41 17.15 -10.32
C LEU A 571 -16.84 16.77 -9.94
N THR A 572 -17.00 16.22 -8.74
CA THR A 572 -18.29 16.02 -8.07
C THR A 572 -18.30 16.78 -6.74
N ASN A 573 -19.46 16.83 -6.08
CA ASN A 573 -19.60 17.33 -4.70
C ASN A 573 -19.04 16.37 -3.64
N VAL A 574 -18.53 15.20 -4.03
CA VAL A 574 -17.88 14.22 -3.12
C VAL A 574 -16.42 13.98 -3.48
N GLY A 575 -15.79 14.86 -4.25
CA GLY A 575 -14.42 14.67 -4.71
C GLY A 575 -14.30 14.50 -6.22
N LEU A 576 -13.08 14.25 -6.69
CA LEU A 576 -12.81 14.01 -8.10
C LEU A 576 -12.86 12.52 -8.40
N VAL A 577 -13.70 12.12 -9.36
CA VAL A 577 -13.71 10.72 -9.81
C VAL A 577 -12.41 10.41 -10.56
N ILE A 578 -11.89 9.21 -10.37
CA ILE A 578 -10.61 8.81 -10.97
C ILE A 578 -10.74 8.42 -12.44
N ALA A 579 -11.93 8.01 -12.87
CA ALA A 579 -12.23 7.66 -14.25
C ALA A 579 -13.61 8.21 -14.64
N ASN A 580 -13.76 8.64 -15.89
CA ASN A 580 -15.03 9.09 -16.46
C ASN A 580 -15.15 8.56 -17.91
N PRO A 581 -16.01 7.54 -18.14
CA PRO A 581 -16.20 6.94 -19.46
C PRO A 581 -17.28 7.64 -20.30
N ALA A 582 -17.85 8.77 -19.85
CA ALA A 582 -19.05 9.36 -20.45
C ALA A 582 -18.92 9.80 -21.92
N LEU A 583 -17.69 9.95 -22.43
CA LEU A 583 -17.43 10.29 -23.83
C LEU A 583 -17.09 9.09 -24.71
N ALA A 584 -16.97 7.89 -24.13
CA ALA A 584 -16.73 6.67 -24.88
C ALA A 584 -17.88 6.39 -25.85
N GLU A 585 -17.54 5.95 -27.06
CA GLU A 585 -18.54 5.56 -28.05
C GLU A 585 -19.04 4.13 -27.81
N ASP A 586 -18.13 3.24 -27.40
CA ASP A 586 -18.43 1.85 -27.10
C ASP A 586 -19.07 1.73 -25.70
N PRO A 587 -20.33 1.26 -25.59
CA PRO A 587 -20.99 1.05 -24.31
C PRO A 587 -20.28 0.05 -23.40
N SER A 588 -19.48 -0.88 -23.95
CA SER A 588 -18.70 -1.84 -23.15
C SER A 588 -17.73 -1.14 -22.20
N ILE A 589 -17.15 -0.01 -22.61
CA ILE A 589 -16.27 0.81 -21.78
C ILE A 589 -17.06 1.42 -20.62
N THR A 590 -18.26 1.96 -20.85
CA THR A 590 -19.08 2.49 -19.75
C THR A 590 -19.49 1.40 -18.76
N ALA A 591 -19.65 0.16 -19.23
CA ALA A 591 -19.95 -0.99 -18.37
C ALA A 591 -18.74 -1.49 -17.57
N ALA A 592 -17.51 -1.19 -18.00
CA ALA A 592 -16.27 -1.55 -17.30
C ALA A 592 -15.85 -0.51 -16.21
N PHE A 593 -16.33 0.74 -16.32
CA PHE A 593 -15.98 1.84 -15.41
C PHE A 593 -17.21 2.40 -14.68
N THR A 594 -17.91 1.56 -13.92
CA THR A 594 -19.08 1.99 -13.14
C THR A 594 -18.67 2.59 -11.80
N ARG A 595 -19.62 3.21 -11.08
CA ARG A 595 -19.38 3.68 -9.70
C ARG A 595 -19.27 2.54 -8.68
N PHE A 596 -19.45 1.29 -9.10
CA PHE A 596 -19.28 0.11 -8.24
C PHE A 596 -17.94 -0.59 -8.45
N ASP A 597 -17.18 -0.18 -9.47
CA ASP A 597 -15.89 -0.77 -9.79
C ASP A 597 -14.76 -0.05 -9.04
N TYR A 598 -13.82 -0.84 -8.52
CA TYR A 598 -12.70 -0.36 -7.68
C TYR A 598 -11.86 0.75 -8.34
N HIS A 599 -11.72 0.71 -9.67
CA HIS A 599 -11.04 1.73 -10.48
C HIS A 599 -11.98 2.46 -11.46
N GLY A 600 -13.28 2.40 -11.23
CA GLY A 600 -14.31 3.04 -12.04
C GLY A 600 -14.53 4.51 -11.70
N THR A 601 -15.79 4.96 -11.72
CA THR A 601 -16.17 6.35 -11.40
C THR A 601 -16.24 6.59 -9.88
N VAL A 602 -15.19 6.18 -9.17
CA VAL A 602 -15.03 6.32 -7.71
C VAL A 602 -14.02 7.42 -7.38
N VAL A 603 -13.95 7.83 -6.11
CA VAL A 603 -13.00 8.83 -5.61
C VAL A 603 -11.97 8.14 -4.74
N TRP A 604 -10.68 8.38 -5.01
CA TRP A 604 -9.57 7.87 -4.20
C TRP A 604 -8.91 8.99 -3.41
N SER A 605 -8.69 8.77 -2.11
CA SER A 605 -8.17 9.79 -1.20
C SER A 605 -6.77 10.27 -1.62
N PHE A 606 -5.88 9.34 -1.97
CA PHE A 606 -4.52 9.71 -2.38
C PHE A 606 -4.45 10.45 -3.71
N GLN A 607 -5.35 10.15 -4.66
CA GLN A 607 -5.35 10.85 -5.95
C GLN A 607 -5.66 12.33 -5.72
N GLN A 608 -6.54 12.64 -4.77
CA GLN A 608 -6.79 14.02 -4.35
C GLN A 608 -5.57 14.64 -3.67
N ALA A 609 -4.91 13.91 -2.76
CA ALA A 609 -3.70 14.39 -2.09
C ALA A 609 -2.55 14.67 -3.10
N MET A 610 -2.31 13.74 -4.02
CA MET A 610 -1.33 13.86 -5.09
C MET A 610 -1.66 15.00 -6.04
N LEU A 611 -2.94 15.16 -6.39
CA LEU A 611 -3.37 16.27 -7.22
C LEU A 611 -3.14 17.63 -6.53
N ALA A 612 -3.51 17.76 -5.25
CA ALA A 612 -3.28 18.97 -4.48
C ALA A 612 -1.78 19.31 -4.38
N ALA A 613 -0.93 18.31 -4.10
CA ALA A 613 0.52 18.46 -4.08
C ALA A 613 1.09 18.85 -5.45
N GLY A 614 0.63 18.20 -6.52
CA GLY A 614 1.03 18.52 -7.89
C GLY A 614 0.64 19.93 -8.30
N LEU A 615 -0.57 20.39 -8.00
CA LEU A 615 -1.00 21.77 -8.23
C LEU A 615 -0.11 22.77 -7.48
N SER A 616 0.18 22.51 -6.21
CA SER A 616 1.08 23.35 -5.41
C SER A 616 2.49 23.42 -6.01
N ARG A 617 3.05 22.27 -6.42
CA ARG A 617 4.35 22.20 -7.12
C ARG A 617 4.34 23.03 -8.41
N GLN A 618 3.32 22.89 -9.24
CA GLN A 618 3.26 23.63 -10.50
C GLN A 618 3.02 25.13 -10.26
N LEU A 619 2.23 25.53 -9.27
CA LEU A 619 2.02 26.95 -8.92
C LEU A 619 3.28 27.65 -8.39
N ALA A 620 4.22 26.90 -7.81
CA ALA A 620 5.52 27.41 -7.36
C ALA A 620 6.46 27.81 -8.51
N ARG A 621 6.16 27.41 -9.75
CA ARG A 621 6.94 27.77 -10.94
C ARG A 621 6.83 29.26 -11.24
N SER A 622 7.94 29.89 -11.65
CA SER A 622 7.98 31.30 -12.05
C SER A 622 7.76 31.54 -13.55
N ASP A 623 7.83 30.48 -14.38
CA ASP A 623 7.78 30.56 -15.84
C ASP A 623 6.35 30.48 -16.43
N LEU A 624 5.32 30.31 -15.59
CA LEU A 624 3.95 30.10 -16.06
C LEU A 624 3.32 31.38 -16.64
N PRO A 625 2.67 31.31 -17.81
CA PRO A 625 1.82 32.39 -18.31
C PRO A 625 0.70 32.74 -17.33
N ALA A 626 0.28 34.00 -17.30
CA ALA A 626 -0.75 34.49 -16.37
C ALA A 626 -2.07 33.71 -16.48
N ARG A 627 -2.48 33.35 -17.70
CA ARG A 627 -3.69 32.53 -17.95
C ARG A 627 -3.56 31.16 -17.30
N THR A 628 -2.46 30.46 -17.55
CA THR A 628 -2.19 29.12 -17.01
C THR A 628 -2.16 29.17 -15.48
N ARG A 629 -1.47 30.15 -14.89
CA ARG A 629 -1.46 30.36 -13.43
C ARG A 629 -2.87 30.53 -12.87
N ALA A 630 -3.69 31.41 -13.45
CA ALA A 630 -5.05 31.66 -12.98
C ALA A 630 -5.92 30.39 -13.01
N LEU A 631 -5.79 29.57 -14.05
CA LEU A 631 -6.48 28.28 -14.16
C LEU A 631 -6.02 27.27 -13.09
N LEU A 632 -4.72 27.21 -12.81
CA LEU A 632 -4.20 26.35 -11.74
C LEU A 632 -4.62 26.81 -10.35
N GLU A 633 -4.65 28.12 -10.09
CA GLU A 633 -5.15 28.67 -8.82
C GLU A 633 -6.65 28.39 -8.65
N GLN A 634 -7.44 28.48 -9.73
CA GLN A 634 -8.84 28.07 -9.71
C GLN A 634 -8.98 26.57 -9.42
N SER A 635 -8.12 25.75 -10.02
CA SER A 635 -8.09 24.30 -9.80
C SER A 635 -7.71 23.95 -8.36
N ASP A 636 -6.69 24.60 -7.77
CA ASP A 636 -6.31 24.43 -6.37
C ASP A 636 -7.49 24.74 -5.44
N ARG A 637 -8.19 25.86 -5.66
CA ARG A 637 -9.39 26.20 -4.86
C ARG A 637 -10.50 25.16 -4.98
N ALA A 638 -10.79 24.68 -6.19
CA ALA A 638 -11.85 23.70 -6.44
C ALA A 638 -11.51 22.33 -5.82
N VAL A 639 -10.29 21.85 -6.00
CA VAL A 639 -9.79 20.59 -5.42
C VAL A 639 -9.82 20.67 -3.90
N TRP A 640 -9.30 21.75 -3.30
CA TRP A 640 -9.35 21.90 -1.84
C TRP A 640 -10.76 22.09 -1.29
N GLN A 641 -11.68 22.66 -2.07
CA GLN A 641 -13.09 22.69 -1.68
C GLN A 641 -13.67 21.27 -1.63
N ALA A 642 -13.42 20.45 -2.65
CA ALA A 642 -13.88 19.07 -2.68
C ALA A 642 -13.27 18.22 -1.54
N ILE A 643 -11.94 18.36 -1.32
CA ILE A 643 -11.21 17.72 -0.21
C ILE A 643 -11.81 18.09 1.15
N ARG A 644 -12.16 19.36 1.37
CA ARG A 644 -12.80 19.81 2.62
C ARG A 644 -14.21 19.27 2.80
N MET A 645 -14.98 19.13 1.71
CA MET A 645 -16.33 18.55 1.78
C MET A 645 -16.31 17.08 2.19
N THR A 646 -15.21 16.38 1.93
CA THR A 646 -15.01 14.98 2.33
C THR A 646 -13.98 14.83 3.44
N GLU A 647 -13.68 15.87 4.23
CA GLU A 647 -12.63 15.84 5.25
C GLU A 647 -12.89 14.76 6.31
N ALA A 648 -14.15 14.59 6.70
CA ALA A 648 -14.59 13.52 7.62
C ALA A 648 -14.51 12.11 7.01
N HIS A 649 -14.04 11.99 5.76
CA HIS A 649 -13.92 10.74 5.01
C HIS A 649 -12.53 10.55 4.36
N GLN A 650 -11.57 11.45 4.60
CA GLN A 650 -10.23 11.34 4.01
C GLN A 650 -9.46 10.12 4.54
N GLU A 651 -9.87 9.58 5.67
CA GLU A 651 -9.30 8.37 6.26
C GLU A 651 -9.62 7.09 5.50
N TRP A 652 -10.63 7.12 4.63
CA TRP A 652 -11.01 5.99 3.81
C TRP A 652 -10.14 5.98 2.55
N GLU A 653 -9.75 4.79 2.13
CA GLU A 653 -8.96 4.57 0.91
C GLU A 653 -9.62 5.22 -0.31
N LEU A 654 -10.90 4.91 -0.48
CA LEU A 654 -11.75 5.34 -1.56
C LEU A 654 -13.21 5.30 -1.13
N TRP A 655 -14.04 6.03 -1.87
CA TRP A 655 -15.49 6.00 -1.74
C TRP A 655 -16.16 6.14 -3.10
N THR A 656 -17.44 5.83 -3.14
CA THR A 656 -18.29 6.00 -4.31
C THR A 656 -19.35 7.07 -4.02
N TRP A 657 -20.34 7.15 -4.89
CA TRP A 657 -21.46 8.07 -4.78
C TRP A 657 -22.77 7.40 -5.17
N GLU A 658 -23.88 8.01 -4.76
CA GLU A 658 -25.21 7.70 -5.26
C GLU A 658 -25.93 8.93 -5.77
N PRO A 659 -26.74 8.81 -6.83
CA PRO A 659 -27.52 9.93 -7.32
C PRO A 659 -28.65 10.26 -6.33
N ARG A 660 -28.66 11.49 -5.83
CA ARG A 660 -29.78 12.08 -5.08
C ARG A 660 -30.04 13.49 -5.57
N ASP A 661 -31.29 13.78 -5.90
CA ASP A 661 -31.72 15.09 -6.43
C ASP A 661 -30.87 15.59 -7.61
N GLY A 662 -30.42 14.69 -8.47
CA GLY A 662 -29.57 14.99 -9.63
C GLY A 662 -28.09 15.25 -9.30
N GLN A 663 -27.64 15.00 -8.07
CA GLN A 663 -26.26 15.20 -7.63
C GLN A 663 -25.64 13.90 -7.07
N ALA A 664 -24.31 13.84 -7.03
CA ALA A 664 -23.58 12.70 -6.50
C ALA A 664 -23.43 12.82 -4.98
N GLU A 665 -24.15 12.04 -4.19
CA GLU A 665 -23.99 12.04 -2.73
C GLU A 665 -23.04 10.96 -2.26
N PHE A 666 -22.34 11.21 -1.14
CA PHE A 666 -21.28 10.35 -0.64
C PHE A 666 -21.84 8.96 -0.28
N LEU A 667 -21.13 7.92 -0.69
CA LEU A 667 -21.44 6.54 -0.33
C LEU A 667 -20.15 5.75 -0.16
N LEU A 668 -20.01 5.00 0.93
CA LEU A 668 -18.86 4.09 1.06
C LEU A 668 -18.98 2.93 0.06
N LEU A 669 -17.88 2.62 -0.62
CA LEU A 669 -17.87 1.50 -1.57
C LEU A 669 -18.15 0.19 -0.80
N GLY A 670 -19.03 -0.65 -1.35
CA GLY A 670 -19.39 -1.96 -0.78
C GLY A 670 -20.68 -1.98 0.07
N GLN A 671 -21.19 -0.85 0.56
CA GLN A 671 -22.35 -0.81 1.47
C GLN A 671 -23.70 -1.29 0.88
N LYS A 672 -23.84 -1.47 -0.44
CA LYS A 672 -25.12 -1.86 -1.08
C LYS A 672 -25.33 -3.36 -1.28
N LYS A 673 -24.34 -4.23 -1.04
CA LYS A 673 -24.48 -5.69 -1.24
C LYS A 673 -24.93 -6.47 0.01
N GLY A 674 -25.32 -5.81 1.10
CA GLY A 674 -25.62 -6.50 2.37
C GLY A 674 -24.36 -7.06 3.08
N HIS A 675 -23.20 -6.83 2.49
CA HIS A 675 -21.89 -6.97 3.13
C HIS A 675 -21.44 -5.55 3.47
N GLU A 676 -21.41 -5.18 4.75
CA GLU A 676 -20.59 -4.04 5.15
C GLU A 676 -19.13 -4.39 4.79
N ALA A 677 -18.65 -3.89 3.65
CA ALA A 677 -17.24 -4.02 3.28
C ALA A 677 -16.43 -3.28 4.34
N GLU A 678 -15.75 -4.05 5.17
CA GLU A 678 -15.00 -3.54 6.30
C GLU A 678 -13.70 -2.88 5.81
N SER A 679 -13.64 -1.54 5.81
CA SER A 679 -12.42 -0.81 5.43
C SER A 679 -11.28 -1.02 6.43
N ASN A 680 -10.04 -0.84 5.99
CA ASN A 680 -8.91 -0.74 6.91
C ASN A 680 -8.93 0.60 7.66
N ALA A 681 -8.90 0.59 8.99
CA ALA A 681 -9.06 1.80 9.81
C ALA A 681 -7.85 2.76 9.81
N ALA A 682 -6.70 2.27 9.33
CA ALA A 682 -5.45 3.01 9.27
C ALA A 682 -4.67 2.54 8.03
N GLN A 683 -4.46 3.45 7.08
CA GLN A 683 -3.64 3.23 5.89
C GLN A 683 -2.60 4.32 5.78
N LEU A 684 -1.44 4.02 5.21
CA LEU A 684 -0.37 4.99 5.03
C LEU A 684 -0.86 6.20 4.20
N TRP A 685 -1.71 5.94 3.20
CA TRP A 685 -2.28 6.91 2.28
C TRP A 685 -3.26 7.88 2.96
N SER A 686 -3.90 7.45 4.05
CA SER A 686 -4.75 8.35 4.86
C SER A 686 -3.94 9.45 5.54
N THR A 687 -2.62 9.27 5.70
CA THR A 687 -1.75 10.21 6.43
C THR A 687 -1.18 11.31 5.55
N LEU A 688 -1.32 11.21 4.22
CA LEU A 688 -0.71 12.12 3.24
C LEU A 688 -1.10 13.58 3.47
N PHE A 689 -2.31 13.84 3.97
CA PHE A 689 -2.80 15.17 4.33
C PHE A 689 -1.99 15.87 5.42
N LEU A 690 -1.13 15.16 6.16
CA LEU A 690 -0.16 15.78 7.08
C LEU A 690 0.91 16.58 6.33
N GLY A 691 1.30 16.15 5.13
CA GLY A 691 2.39 16.73 4.35
C GLY A 691 1.98 17.78 3.32
N ILE A 692 0.67 17.97 3.10
CA ILE A 692 0.15 18.81 2.02
C ILE A 692 -0.71 19.97 2.55
N SER A 693 -0.64 21.11 1.86
CA SER A 693 -1.43 22.30 2.17
C SER A 693 -1.76 23.07 0.89
N SER A 694 -2.78 23.93 0.94
CA SER A 694 -3.15 24.75 -0.21
C SER A 694 -2.08 25.79 -0.53
N ALA A 695 -1.76 25.92 -1.81
CA ALA A 695 -0.86 26.94 -2.33
C ALA A 695 -1.38 28.36 -2.01
N SER A 696 -2.71 28.55 -2.01
CA SER A 696 -3.35 29.84 -1.69
C SER A 696 -3.22 30.25 -0.21
N ARG A 697 -3.03 29.30 0.72
CA ARG A 697 -2.76 29.62 2.14
C ARG A 697 -1.29 29.93 2.40
N SER A 698 -0.39 29.38 1.60
CA SER A 698 1.05 29.56 1.78
C SER A 698 1.59 30.89 1.23
N SER A 699 0.80 31.60 0.42
CA SER A 699 1.08 33.01 0.04
C SER A 699 0.72 34.01 1.13
N ASP A 700 -0.25 33.72 1.99
CA ASP A 700 -0.67 34.62 3.09
C ASP A 700 0.27 34.54 4.31
N MET A 701 1.18 33.56 4.34
CA MET A 701 2.17 33.36 5.41
C MET A 701 3.60 33.77 5.03
N ARG A 702 3.82 34.35 3.83
CA ARG A 702 5.14 34.84 3.39
C ARG A 702 5.22 36.35 3.30
#